data_AF-A0A7J3PK54-F1
#
_entry.id   AF-A0A7J3PK54-F1
#
_cell.length_a   1.000
_cell.length_b   1.000
_cell.length_c   1.000
_cell.angle_alpha   90.00
_cell.angle_beta   90.00
_cell.angle_gamma   90.00
#
_symmetry.space_group_name_H-M   'P 1'
#
loop_
_entity.id
_entity.type
_entity.pdbx_description
1 polymer ?
#
loop_
_entity_poly.entity_id
_entity_poly.type
_entity_poly.pdbx_seq_one_letter_code
_entity_poly.pdbx_strand_id
1 'polypeptide(L)'
;MVIKYVEREYSDDELFSILRPYVSEWFKRKFKTFTPPQRMAIPLIKEGYNVLISSPTGTGKTLAVFLGIIDKLYEYYEKNNEIINGVHVVYVSPLRALNNDMYKNLVNPINEIITIAREMGYELPKIRIAVRTSDTSPSDKQKMNINPPHILITTPESLAIALNSPRFRERLANTRIVIVDEIHELASSKRGSHLSLSIERLEYLANTQLQRIGLSATIAPLDEVAKFLVGYKDNGELRDCYIVDARFAKPVDIRVISPLRDLVHTTAEEINEAIYRVLTDLVENHRTTLVFTNTRSATERVVYKLRKLMEKEKIIDADSIEAHHSSLSRELRLEIENKLKKGLLRCIVSSTSLELGIDIGYIDLVVLLSSPKSVSRLLQRVGRAGHHIREISKGRVIVVDRDDLIECTVLVKAALERKIDRIHIPKNPLDVLAQHIIGMSLEKKWNINEAYSVIKRSYAFHELDWRDYINVLKYLSGKYGDFYEYARVYSKIWFDEEEGVFGRKKGSRMIYYQNIGVIPDESKAHVITIEGKYVGDLEEAFVEYLTQGDLFVLGGRVYEYVNSRGFIVYVKPADGLRPTVPSWFSEMLPLAYDSALEIGRFRRIVAEKITNESRIDVINWLIKEYRLEKHSAESVYNYILEQILFTNGLVPNDRLIVIEIFDEDKRRNIIVHSLFGRRVNEALSRAYGYLIGCELGVNVKLTITDNGFMLTIPKHYDLDWINLFKQLNSSNI
;
A
#
# COMPACT_ATOMS: atom_id res chain seq x y z
N MET A 1 -24.58 10.82 13.72
CA MET A 1 -24.70 10.86 12.24
C MET A 1 -23.51 10.13 11.64
N VAL A 2 -23.64 8.87 11.24
CA VAL A 2 -22.49 7.94 11.23
C VAL A 2 -21.45 8.18 10.12
N ILE A 3 -21.81 8.22 8.84
CA ILE A 3 -20.89 8.60 7.74
C ILE A 3 -21.69 9.38 6.70
N LYS A 4 -21.18 10.53 6.23
CA LYS A 4 -21.89 11.38 5.26
C LYS A 4 -20.95 11.92 4.17
N TYR A 5 -21.34 11.78 2.92
CA TYR A 5 -20.64 12.42 1.80
C TYR A 5 -20.98 13.92 1.75
N VAL A 6 -19.96 14.74 1.50
CA VAL A 6 -20.10 16.18 1.36
C VAL A 6 -20.48 16.52 -0.07
N GLU A 7 -21.65 17.13 -0.24
CA GLU A 7 -22.17 17.53 -1.56
C GLU A 7 -22.02 19.03 -1.83
N ARG A 8 -21.90 19.85 -0.77
CA ARG A 8 -21.78 21.31 -0.89
C ARG A 8 -20.33 21.71 -1.12
N GLU A 9 -20.08 22.40 -2.23
CA GLU A 9 -18.87 23.20 -2.42
C GLU A 9 -19.17 24.67 -2.05
N TYR A 10 -18.40 25.22 -1.10
CA TYR A 10 -18.49 26.64 -0.75
C TYR A 10 -17.82 27.52 -1.81
N SER A 11 -18.34 28.71 -2.03
CA SER A 11 -17.70 29.72 -2.88
C SER A 11 -16.41 30.26 -2.25
N ASP A 12 -15.54 30.84 -3.07
CA ASP A 12 -14.30 31.45 -2.58
C ASP A 12 -14.59 32.59 -1.60
N ASP A 13 -15.62 33.41 -1.85
CA ASP A 13 -16.01 34.52 -0.98
C ASP A 13 -16.51 34.05 0.40
N GLU A 14 -17.34 32.99 0.44
CA GLU A 14 -17.73 32.35 1.69
C GLU A 14 -16.51 31.85 2.47
N LEU A 15 -15.57 31.17 1.81
CA LEU A 15 -14.34 30.70 2.47
C LEU A 15 -13.49 31.85 3.00
N PHE A 16 -13.30 32.91 2.22
CA PHE A 16 -12.55 34.07 2.67
C PHE A 16 -13.20 34.75 3.88
N SER A 17 -14.54 34.72 3.99
CA SER A 17 -15.28 35.29 5.12
C SER A 17 -15.14 34.50 6.43
N ILE A 18 -14.94 33.18 6.36
CA ILE A 18 -14.83 32.34 7.56
C ILE A 18 -13.39 32.22 8.08
N LEU A 19 -12.40 32.51 7.23
CA LEU A 19 -10.98 32.54 7.59
C LEU A 19 -10.62 33.86 8.27
N ARG A 20 -9.57 33.85 9.10
CA ARG A 20 -9.05 35.08 9.69
C ARG A 20 -8.53 36.01 8.58
N PRO A 21 -8.63 37.35 8.75
CA PRO A 21 -8.27 38.31 7.70
C PRO A 21 -6.88 38.08 7.12
N TYR A 22 -5.87 37.84 7.96
CA TYR A 22 -4.48 37.60 7.56
C TYR A 22 -4.26 36.24 6.88
N VAL A 23 -5.02 35.21 7.25
CA VAL A 23 -4.98 33.90 6.58
C VAL A 23 -5.60 33.98 5.19
N SER A 24 -6.76 34.66 5.10
CA SER A 24 -7.43 34.93 3.82
C SER A 24 -6.55 35.76 2.88
N GLU A 25 -5.94 36.85 3.38
CA GLU A 25 -5.06 37.71 2.58
C GLU A 25 -3.83 36.96 2.05
N TRP A 26 -3.20 36.14 2.90
CA TRP A 26 -2.12 35.26 2.47
C TRP A 26 -2.54 34.33 1.32
N PHE A 27 -3.69 33.69 1.45
CA PHE A 27 -4.18 32.76 0.44
C PHE A 27 -4.49 33.47 -0.88
N LYS A 28 -5.12 34.65 -0.84
CA LYS A 28 -5.41 35.48 -2.03
C LYS A 28 -4.13 35.85 -2.79
N ARG A 29 -3.09 36.29 -2.08
CA ARG A 29 -1.80 36.65 -2.69
C ARG A 29 -1.09 35.45 -3.34
N LYS A 30 -1.19 34.27 -2.73
CA LYS A 30 -0.43 33.08 -3.17
C LYS A 30 -1.14 32.21 -4.21
N PHE A 31 -2.44 31.96 -4.05
CA PHE A 31 -3.18 30.97 -4.85
C PHE A 31 -4.41 31.52 -5.58
N LYS A 32 -4.91 32.71 -5.18
CA LYS A 32 -6.09 33.39 -5.73
C LYS A 32 -7.44 32.68 -5.47
N THR A 33 -7.58 31.40 -5.78
CA THR A 33 -8.85 30.64 -5.71
C THR A 33 -8.67 29.28 -5.02
N PHE A 34 -9.71 28.78 -4.36
CA PHE A 34 -9.67 27.47 -3.70
C PHE A 34 -9.95 26.32 -4.67
N THR A 35 -9.36 25.15 -4.40
CA THR A 35 -9.66 23.90 -5.13
C THR A 35 -10.94 23.24 -4.58
N PRO A 36 -11.61 22.35 -5.34
CA PRO A 36 -12.80 21.63 -4.85
C PRO A 36 -12.62 20.95 -3.48
N PRO A 37 -11.55 20.15 -3.21
CA PRO A 37 -11.38 19.57 -1.89
C PRO A 37 -11.16 20.61 -0.78
N GLN A 38 -10.59 21.78 -1.08
CA GLN A 38 -10.46 22.88 -0.12
C GLN A 38 -11.82 23.50 0.23
N ARG A 39 -12.64 23.76 -0.80
CA ARG A 39 -14.01 24.30 -0.68
C ARG A 39 -14.92 23.43 0.18
N MET A 40 -14.76 22.11 0.07
CA MET A 40 -15.53 21.15 0.85
C MET A 40 -14.99 20.95 2.27
N ALA A 41 -13.66 20.86 2.44
CA ALA A 41 -13.07 20.43 3.70
C ALA A 41 -12.85 21.54 4.73
N ILE A 42 -12.43 22.75 4.31
CA ILE A 42 -12.04 23.83 5.24
C ILE A 42 -13.14 24.16 6.26
N PRO A 43 -14.42 24.33 5.88
CA PRO A 43 -15.48 24.66 6.84
C PRO A 43 -15.68 23.56 7.88
N LEU A 44 -15.73 22.30 7.44
CA LEU A 44 -15.92 21.14 8.32
C LEU A 44 -14.78 20.98 9.33
N ILE A 45 -13.55 21.22 8.87
CA ILE A 45 -12.37 21.16 9.74
C ILE A 45 -12.42 22.26 10.79
N LYS A 46 -12.82 23.48 10.43
CA LYS A 46 -12.99 24.58 11.38
C LYS A 46 -14.12 24.33 12.38
N GLU A 47 -15.18 23.65 11.98
CA GLU A 47 -16.28 23.28 12.88
C GLU A 47 -15.90 22.13 13.85
N GLY A 48 -14.78 21.44 13.60
CA GLY A 48 -14.28 20.38 14.47
C GLY A 48 -14.80 18.99 14.11
N TYR A 49 -15.42 18.82 12.94
CA TYR A 49 -15.88 17.51 12.48
C TYR A 49 -14.73 16.60 12.07
N ASN A 50 -14.92 15.29 12.21
CA ASN A 50 -14.03 14.31 11.59
C ASN A 50 -14.22 14.32 10.08
N VAL A 51 -13.13 14.28 9.32
CA VAL A 51 -13.18 14.40 7.86
C VAL A 51 -12.23 13.41 7.21
N LEU A 52 -12.73 12.58 6.28
CA LEU A 52 -11.92 11.83 5.33
C LEU A 52 -11.90 12.58 4.00
N ILE A 53 -10.73 13.04 3.58
CA ILE A 53 -10.52 13.68 2.28
C ILE A 53 -9.87 12.66 1.35
N SER A 54 -10.55 12.30 0.27
CA SER A 54 -9.98 11.50 -0.82
C SER A 54 -9.86 12.34 -2.08
N SER A 55 -8.63 12.70 -2.46
CA SER A 55 -8.38 13.45 -3.68
C SER A 55 -6.97 13.20 -4.22
N PRO A 56 -6.75 13.24 -5.55
CA PRO A 56 -5.44 12.97 -6.15
C PRO A 56 -4.31 13.86 -5.60
N THR A 57 -3.07 13.48 -5.88
CA THR A 57 -1.91 14.35 -5.66
C THR A 57 -2.03 15.64 -6.48
N GLY A 58 -1.44 16.74 -5.98
CA GLY A 58 -1.52 18.05 -6.64
C GLY A 58 -2.88 18.78 -6.52
N THR A 59 -3.86 18.22 -5.79
CA THR A 59 -5.19 18.84 -5.58
C THR A 59 -5.27 19.78 -4.37
N GLY A 60 -4.20 19.89 -3.58
CA GLY A 60 -4.14 20.76 -2.41
C GLY A 60 -4.77 20.17 -1.13
N LYS A 61 -4.97 18.83 -1.05
CA LYS A 61 -5.56 18.12 0.11
C LYS A 61 -4.90 18.48 1.45
N THR A 62 -3.57 18.49 1.46
CA THR A 62 -2.76 18.84 2.62
C THR A 62 -2.97 20.30 3.04
N LEU A 63 -2.98 21.22 2.09
CA LEU A 63 -3.21 22.64 2.35
C LEU A 63 -4.63 22.89 2.87
N ALA A 64 -5.65 22.17 2.39
CA ALA A 64 -7.02 22.26 2.91
C ALA A 64 -7.06 22.03 4.42
N VAL A 65 -6.38 20.97 4.87
CA VAL A 65 -6.33 20.60 6.29
C VAL A 65 -5.56 21.63 7.10
N PHE A 66 -4.35 21.97 6.66
CA PHE A 66 -3.52 22.87 7.45
C PHE A 66 -4.02 24.30 7.48
N LEU A 67 -4.67 24.78 6.43
CA LEU A 67 -5.28 26.10 6.45
C LEU A 67 -6.35 26.19 7.54
N GLY A 68 -7.26 25.21 7.62
CA GLY A 68 -8.27 25.14 8.67
C GLY A 68 -7.68 25.03 10.08
N ILE A 69 -6.59 24.26 10.24
CA ILE A 69 -5.92 24.05 11.53
C ILE A 69 -5.13 25.26 11.99
N ILE A 70 -4.32 25.88 11.12
CA ILE A 70 -3.54 27.08 11.44
C ILE A 70 -4.49 28.19 11.87
N ASP A 71 -5.56 28.37 11.10
CA ASP A 71 -6.62 29.32 11.38
C ASP A 71 -7.27 29.02 12.75
N LYS A 72 -7.62 27.77 13.07
CA LYS A 72 -8.08 27.34 14.40
C LYS A 72 -7.09 27.60 15.54
N LEU A 73 -5.79 27.39 15.32
CA LEU A 73 -4.77 27.65 16.35
C LEU A 73 -4.69 29.14 16.67
N TYR A 74 -4.79 30.00 15.65
CA TYR A 74 -4.87 31.44 15.88
C TYR A 74 -6.21 31.87 16.47
N GLU A 75 -7.33 31.18 16.21
CA GLU A 75 -8.57 31.35 16.98
C GLU A 75 -8.37 31.21 18.48
N TYR A 76 -7.70 30.11 18.87
CA TYR A 76 -7.49 29.81 20.26
C TYR A 76 -6.54 30.82 20.89
N TYR A 77 -5.55 31.31 20.13
CA TYR A 77 -4.70 32.40 20.57
C TYR A 77 -5.50 33.69 20.79
N GLU A 78 -6.31 34.14 19.82
CA GLU A 78 -7.11 35.36 19.95
C GLU A 78 -8.11 35.29 21.11
N LYS A 79 -8.66 34.11 21.41
CA LYS A 79 -9.59 33.90 22.52
C LYS A 79 -8.92 33.85 23.91
N ASN A 80 -7.72 33.28 24.00
CA ASN A 80 -7.07 32.99 25.29
C ASN A 80 -5.81 33.84 25.56
N ASN A 81 -5.40 34.66 24.60
CA ASN A 81 -4.14 35.42 24.58
C ASN A 81 -2.86 34.55 24.69
N GLU A 82 -2.99 33.22 24.52
CA GLU A 82 -1.87 32.29 24.46
C GLU A 82 -2.21 31.05 23.63
N ILE A 83 -1.19 30.44 23.03
CA ILE A 83 -1.28 29.06 22.53
C ILE A 83 -0.77 28.17 23.67
N ILE A 84 -1.68 27.44 24.31
CA ILE A 84 -1.37 26.55 25.44
C ILE A 84 -0.13 25.71 25.12
N ASN A 85 0.82 25.63 26.05
CA ASN A 85 2.02 24.86 25.82
C ASN A 85 1.72 23.35 25.78
N GLY A 86 2.13 22.67 24.72
CA GLY A 86 1.85 21.24 24.50
C GLY A 86 1.60 20.92 23.03
N VAL A 87 1.42 19.64 22.75
CA VAL A 87 1.05 19.14 21.43
C VAL A 87 -0.46 19.27 21.26
N HIS A 88 -0.89 20.03 20.25
CA HIS A 88 -2.30 20.21 19.89
C HIS A 88 -2.71 19.35 18.69
N VAL A 89 -1.78 19.17 17.76
CA VAL A 89 -1.99 18.44 16.51
C VAL A 89 -0.93 17.36 16.39
N VAL A 90 -1.38 16.12 16.17
CA VAL A 90 -0.51 15.00 15.81
C VAL A 90 -0.75 14.65 14.35
N TYR A 91 0.26 14.89 13.51
CA TYR A 91 0.28 14.47 12.11
C TYR A 91 1.03 13.16 11.99
N VAL A 92 0.35 12.11 11.52
CA VAL A 92 0.93 10.79 11.31
C VAL A 92 1.03 10.54 9.81
N SER A 93 2.23 10.27 9.33
CA SER A 93 2.44 9.79 7.96
C SER A 93 3.09 8.40 7.97
N PRO A 94 2.81 7.55 6.95
CA PRO A 94 3.37 6.22 6.87
C PRO A 94 4.88 6.25 6.59
N LEU A 95 5.38 7.27 5.89
CA LEU A 95 6.77 7.30 5.44
C LEU A 95 7.57 8.44 6.05
N ARG A 96 8.82 8.15 6.37
CA ARG A 96 9.74 9.08 7.02
C ARG A 96 10.13 10.24 6.09
N ALA A 97 10.27 9.94 4.79
CA ALA A 97 10.58 10.94 3.77
C ALA A 97 9.49 12.01 3.69
N LEU A 98 8.22 11.59 3.73
CA LEU A 98 7.07 12.50 3.72
C LEU A 98 7.06 13.45 4.93
N ASN A 99 7.57 13.02 6.09
CA ASN A 99 7.55 13.86 7.29
C ASN A 99 8.43 15.12 7.16
N ASN A 100 9.60 15.00 6.52
CA ASN A 100 10.51 16.13 6.35
C ASN A 100 9.99 17.13 5.30
N ASP A 101 9.42 16.61 4.22
CA ASP A 101 8.77 17.45 3.20
C ASP A 101 7.55 18.16 3.79
N MET A 102 6.74 17.46 4.60
CA MET A 102 5.61 18.05 5.31
C MET A 102 6.01 19.17 6.26
N TYR A 103 7.12 18.99 7.00
CA TYR A 103 7.67 20.03 7.86
C TYR A 103 7.98 21.32 7.07
N LYS A 104 8.66 21.21 5.94
CA LYS A 104 8.97 22.37 5.08
C LYS A 104 7.68 23.01 4.53
N ASN A 105 6.75 22.19 4.08
CA ASN A 105 5.47 22.61 3.52
C ASN A 105 4.54 23.28 4.55
N LEU A 106 4.82 23.12 5.85
CA LEU A 106 4.10 23.79 6.93
C LEU A 106 4.77 25.07 7.42
N VAL A 107 6.09 25.02 7.61
CA VAL A 107 6.85 26.15 8.16
C VAL A 107 6.76 27.36 7.23
N ASN A 108 6.84 27.16 5.91
CA ASN A 108 6.82 28.24 4.95
C ASN A 108 5.48 29.00 4.96
N PRO A 109 4.30 28.37 4.79
CA PRO A 109 3.01 29.04 4.91
C PRO A 109 2.83 29.80 6.23
N ILE A 110 3.22 29.21 7.37
CA ILE A 110 3.05 29.86 8.68
C ILE A 110 3.89 31.14 8.77
N ASN A 111 5.15 31.10 8.33
CA ASN A 111 6.00 32.29 8.35
C ASN A 111 5.45 33.38 7.41
N GLU A 112 4.95 33.00 6.23
CA GLU A 112 4.34 33.94 5.29
C GLU A 112 3.05 34.57 5.87
N ILE A 113 2.21 33.78 6.54
CA ILE A 113 1.01 34.26 7.24
C ILE A 113 1.40 35.24 8.35
N ILE A 114 2.43 34.95 9.15
CA ILE A 114 2.92 35.85 10.20
C ILE A 114 3.40 37.19 9.62
N THR A 115 4.11 37.15 8.48
CA THR A 115 4.57 38.38 7.79
C THR A 115 3.38 39.23 7.34
N ILE A 116 2.39 38.61 6.70
CA ILE A 116 1.18 39.32 6.23
C ILE A 116 0.35 39.84 7.41
N ALA A 117 0.25 39.06 8.49
CA ALA A 117 -0.43 39.50 9.71
C ALA A 117 0.23 40.77 10.27
N ARG A 118 1.58 40.82 10.32
CA ARG A 118 2.32 42.00 10.77
C ARG A 118 2.08 43.22 9.86
N GLU A 119 2.07 43.03 8.54
CA GLU A 119 1.72 44.09 7.58
C GLU A 119 0.30 44.65 7.82
N MET A 120 -0.62 43.79 8.24
CA MET A 120 -2.01 44.14 8.56
C MET A 120 -2.20 44.65 10.01
N GLY A 121 -1.14 44.80 10.80
CA GLY A 121 -1.19 45.31 12.18
C GLY A 121 -1.51 44.26 13.25
N TYR A 122 -1.43 42.97 12.95
CA TYR A 122 -1.60 41.87 13.89
C TYR A 122 -0.25 41.34 14.38
N GLU A 123 -0.14 41.09 15.69
CA GLU A 123 0.99 40.35 16.27
C GLU A 123 0.58 38.90 16.54
N LEU A 124 1.20 37.96 15.83
CA LEU A 124 0.90 36.53 15.97
C LEU A 124 2.08 35.79 16.60
N PRO A 125 1.83 34.87 17.56
CA PRO A 125 2.86 34.01 18.09
C PRO A 125 3.28 32.97 17.04
N LYS A 126 4.52 32.48 17.17
CA LYS A 126 5.02 31.42 16.32
C LYS A 126 4.36 30.08 16.67
N ILE A 127 3.74 29.43 15.68
CA ILE A 127 3.31 28.03 15.80
C ILE A 127 4.55 27.13 15.73
N ARG A 128 4.84 26.40 16.82
CA ARG A 128 5.98 25.47 16.89
C ARG A 128 5.63 24.14 16.20
N ILE A 129 6.51 23.69 15.32
CA ILE A 129 6.37 22.43 14.58
C ILE A 129 7.63 21.60 14.82
N ALA A 130 7.50 20.28 14.98
CA ALA A 130 8.66 19.41 15.02
C ALA A 130 8.36 18.02 14.43
N VAL A 131 9.41 17.38 13.90
CA VAL A 131 9.38 16.02 13.38
C VAL A 131 9.99 15.06 14.41
N ARG A 132 9.20 14.08 14.88
CA ARG A 132 9.65 13.02 15.78
C ARG A 132 9.55 11.66 15.09
N THR A 133 10.68 11.09 14.73
CA THR A 133 10.79 9.74 14.17
C THR A 133 11.91 8.95 14.87
N SER A 134 12.22 7.74 14.38
CA SER A 134 13.39 6.98 14.83
C SER A 134 14.74 7.69 14.59
N ASP A 135 14.83 8.61 13.62
CA ASP A 135 16.06 9.38 13.27
C ASP A 135 16.23 10.60 14.18
N THR A 136 15.17 11.00 14.89
CA THR A 136 15.25 12.18 15.75
C THR A 136 16.24 11.91 16.87
N SER A 137 17.27 12.75 16.94
CA SER A 137 18.36 12.61 17.91
C SER A 137 17.83 12.66 19.36
N PRO A 138 18.52 12.03 20.32
CA PRO A 138 18.18 12.18 21.74
C PRO A 138 18.13 13.64 22.20
N SER A 139 19.03 14.49 21.69
CA SER A 139 19.07 15.92 21.98
C SER A 139 17.81 16.63 21.51
N ASP A 140 17.35 16.37 20.28
CA ASP A 140 16.14 17.01 19.76
C ASP A 140 14.88 16.49 20.46
N LYS A 141 14.84 15.18 20.81
CA LYS A 141 13.77 14.62 21.67
C LYS A 141 13.72 15.32 23.03
N GLN A 142 14.87 15.66 23.62
CA GLN A 142 14.94 16.42 24.87
C GLN A 142 14.48 17.85 24.70
N LYS A 143 14.87 18.55 23.63
CA LYS A 143 14.36 19.90 23.31
C LYS A 143 12.83 19.91 23.21
N MET A 144 12.25 18.91 22.56
CA MET A 144 10.79 18.74 22.47
C MET A 144 10.12 18.47 23.83
N ASN A 145 10.82 17.88 24.81
CA ASN A 145 10.25 17.73 26.16
C ASN A 145 10.22 19.05 26.93
N ILE A 146 11.25 19.89 26.75
CA ILE A 146 11.40 21.19 27.41
C ILE A 146 10.44 22.20 26.78
N ASN A 147 10.44 22.29 25.45
CA ASN A 147 9.59 23.19 24.69
C ASN A 147 8.82 22.39 23.61
N PRO A 148 7.66 21.82 23.96
CA PRO A 148 6.92 20.95 23.05
C PRO A 148 6.41 21.70 21.82
N PRO A 149 6.38 21.04 20.64
CA PRO A 149 5.77 21.60 19.45
C PRO A 149 4.24 21.64 19.61
N HIS A 150 3.59 22.62 18.96
CA HIS A 150 2.13 22.62 18.83
C HIS A 150 1.66 21.61 17.79
N ILE A 151 2.44 21.40 16.73
CA ILE A 151 2.21 20.40 15.68
C ILE A 151 3.35 19.38 15.69
N LEU A 152 3.03 18.13 16.03
CA LEU A 152 3.97 17.01 16.04
C LEU A 152 3.78 16.16 14.78
N ILE A 153 4.78 16.13 13.91
CA ILE A 153 4.82 15.24 12.74
C ILE A 153 5.56 13.96 13.13
N THR A 154 4.94 12.80 12.96
CA THR A 154 5.46 11.51 13.46
C THR A 154 5.09 10.35 12.54
N THR A 155 5.62 9.16 12.84
CA THR A 155 5.17 7.88 12.28
C THR A 155 4.30 7.11 13.28
N PRO A 156 3.54 6.07 12.88
CA PRO A 156 2.76 5.24 13.79
C PRO A 156 3.58 4.68 14.96
N GLU A 157 4.75 4.13 14.68
CA GLU A 157 5.63 3.53 15.68
C GLU A 157 6.17 4.59 16.65
N SER A 158 6.57 5.74 16.11
CA SER A 158 7.12 6.84 16.90
C SER A 158 6.06 7.49 17.80
N LEU A 159 4.79 7.49 17.37
CA LEU A 159 3.65 7.89 18.20
C LEU A 159 3.43 6.90 19.34
N ALA A 160 3.45 5.59 19.06
CA ALA A 160 3.33 4.58 20.10
C ALA A 160 4.48 4.67 21.11
N ILE A 161 5.72 4.93 20.68
CA ILE A 161 6.85 5.20 21.58
C ILE A 161 6.60 6.46 22.41
N ALA A 162 6.10 7.53 21.79
CA ALA A 162 5.81 8.80 22.45
C ALA A 162 4.75 8.65 23.56
N LEU A 163 3.69 7.88 23.32
CA LEU A 163 2.65 7.56 24.30
C LEU A 163 3.20 6.83 25.54
N ASN A 164 4.28 6.05 25.39
CA ASN A 164 4.86 5.27 26.48
C ASN A 164 6.06 5.96 27.15
N SER A 165 6.48 7.12 26.61
CA SER A 165 7.56 7.93 27.15
C SER A 165 7.00 8.84 28.26
N PRO A 166 7.35 8.63 29.55
CA PRO A 166 6.64 9.27 30.66
C PRO A 166 6.54 10.79 30.53
N ARG A 167 7.67 11.47 30.29
CA ARG A 167 7.72 12.94 30.17
C ARG A 167 7.02 13.48 28.92
N PHE A 168 7.12 12.76 27.80
CA PHE A 168 6.54 13.25 26.55
C PHE A 168 5.05 12.94 26.44
N ARG A 169 4.58 11.87 27.10
CA ARG A 169 3.16 11.53 27.25
C ARG A 169 2.39 12.70 27.85
N GLU A 170 2.91 13.35 28.89
CA GLU A 170 2.31 14.56 29.47
C GLU A 170 2.13 15.68 28.44
N ARG A 171 3.05 15.81 27.48
CA ARG A 171 2.96 16.83 26.42
C ARG A 171 1.89 16.52 25.36
N LEU A 172 1.46 15.26 25.24
CA LEU A 172 0.42 14.82 24.32
C LEU A 172 -1.00 14.97 24.89
N ALA A 173 -1.15 15.18 26.20
CA ALA A 173 -2.46 15.27 26.85
C ALA A 173 -3.32 16.45 26.35
N ASN A 174 -2.71 17.46 25.72
CA ASN A 174 -3.44 18.59 25.13
C ASN A 174 -3.82 18.39 23.66
N THR A 175 -3.64 17.17 23.12
CA THR A 175 -3.94 16.90 21.70
C THR A 175 -5.43 17.06 21.45
N ARG A 176 -5.79 17.77 20.38
CA ARG A 176 -7.17 17.99 19.94
C ARG A 176 -7.43 17.43 18.55
N ILE A 177 -6.39 17.33 17.72
CA ILE A 177 -6.51 16.94 16.32
C ILE A 177 -5.47 15.86 16.00
N VAL A 178 -5.92 14.80 15.32
CA VAL A 178 -5.05 13.79 14.71
C VAL A 178 -5.29 13.76 13.21
N ILE A 179 -4.21 13.87 12.45
CA ILE A 179 -4.21 13.75 11.00
C ILE A 179 -3.53 12.42 10.64
N VAL A 180 -4.21 11.60 9.86
CA VAL A 180 -3.68 10.35 9.30
C VAL A 180 -3.50 10.57 7.81
N ASP A 181 -2.26 10.82 7.41
CA ASP A 181 -1.90 11.00 6.01
C ASP A 181 -1.69 9.67 5.30
N GLU A 182 -1.96 9.67 3.99
CA GLU A 182 -1.96 8.50 3.12
C GLU A 182 -2.59 7.26 3.79
N ILE A 183 -3.79 7.47 4.35
CA ILE A 183 -4.53 6.45 5.12
C ILE A 183 -4.75 5.17 4.33
N HIS A 184 -4.73 5.22 3.00
CA HIS A 184 -4.87 4.04 2.15
C HIS A 184 -3.74 3.04 2.27
N GLU A 185 -2.52 3.49 2.56
CA GLU A 185 -1.38 2.60 2.84
C GLU A 185 -1.51 1.95 4.22
N LEU A 186 -2.09 2.68 5.17
CA LEU A 186 -2.20 2.23 6.55
C LEU A 186 -3.38 1.28 6.73
N ALA A 187 -4.56 1.64 6.22
CA ALA A 187 -5.81 0.92 6.46
C ALA A 187 -5.75 -0.56 6.07
N SER A 188 -5.06 -0.90 4.97
CA SER A 188 -4.95 -2.29 4.50
C SER A 188 -3.85 -3.11 5.18
N SER A 189 -3.26 -2.64 6.29
CA SER A 189 -2.10 -3.26 6.93
C SER A 189 -2.25 -3.36 8.44
N LYS A 190 -1.52 -4.31 9.04
CA LYS A 190 -1.37 -4.40 10.51
C LYS A 190 -0.82 -3.10 11.12
N ARG A 191 -0.11 -2.30 10.31
CA ARG A 191 0.46 -1.01 10.72
C ARG A 191 -0.63 0.03 10.94
N GLY A 192 -1.69 -0.01 10.13
CA GLY A 192 -2.92 0.74 10.36
C GLY A 192 -3.65 0.28 11.60
N SER A 193 -3.79 -1.03 11.83
CA SER A 193 -4.41 -1.55 13.07
C SER A 193 -3.66 -1.06 14.31
N HIS A 194 -2.32 -1.05 14.27
CA HIS A 194 -1.47 -0.52 15.33
C HIS A 194 -1.65 1.00 15.52
N LEU A 195 -1.71 1.78 14.43
CA LEU A 195 -2.00 3.21 14.51
C LEU A 195 -3.38 3.48 15.09
N SER A 196 -4.41 2.77 14.63
CA SER A 196 -5.80 2.94 15.07
C SER A 196 -5.90 2.78 16.59
N LEU A 197 -5.27 1.75 17.15
CA LEU A 197 -5.24 1.54 18.61
C LEU A 197 -4.34 2.56 19.33
N SER A 198 -3.31 3.09 18.68
CA SER A 198 -2.50 4.20 19.23
C SER A 198 -3.30 5.49 19.35
N ILE A 199 -4.19 5.78 18.39
CA ILE A 199 -5.08 6.94 18.41
C ILE A 199 -6.10 6.82 19.55
N GLU A 200 -6.68 5.63 19.79
CA GLU A 200 -7.60 5.44 20.92
C GLU A 200 -6.91 5.62 22.28
N ARG A 201 -5.67 5.16 22.42
CA ARG A 201 -4.84 5.43 23.62
C ARG A 201 -4.52 6.91 23.79
N LEU A 202 -4.29 7.63 22.68
CA LEU A 202 -4.09 9.08 22.69
C LEU A 202 -5.36 9.83 23.08
N GLU A 203 -6.52 9.44 22.57
CA GLU A 203 -7.81 10.03 22.94
C GLU A 203 -8.12 9.79 24.42
N TYR A 204 -7.89 8.58 24.90
CA TYR A 204 -8.00 8.25 26.33
C TYR A 204 -7.07 9.12 27.19
N LEU A 205 -5.84 9.39 26.74
CA LEU A 205 -4.89 10.27 27.44
C LEU A 205 -5.29 11.75 27.40
N ALA A 206 -5.77 12.22 26.24
CA ALA A 206 -6.11 13.62 26.05
C ALA A 206 -7.38 14.05 26.81
N ASN A 207 -8.18 13.08 27.26
CA ASN A 207 -9.45 13.28 27.97
C ASN A 207 -10.39 14.28 27.27
N THR A 208 -10.26 14.37 25.95
CA THR A 208 -11.05 15.22 25.06
C THR A 208 -11.33 14.43 23.79
N GLN A 209 -12.48 14.69 23.16
CA GLN A 209 -12.79 14.06 21.88
C GLN A 209 -11.84 14.61 20.80
N LEU A 210 -11.05 13.72 20.20
CA LEU A 210 -10.13 14.09 19.13
C LEU A 210 -10.91 14.30 17.83
N GLN A 211 -10.61 15.40 17.14
CA GLN A 211 -10.95 15.55 15.73
C GLN A 211 -9.98 14.70 14.91
N ARG A 212 -10.51 13.81 14.06
CA ARG A 212 -9.74 12.88 13.23
C ARG A 212 -9.89 13.23 11.77
N ILE A 213 -8.77 13.48 11.11
CA ILE A 213 -8.73 13.89 9.71
C ILE A 213 -7.90 12.87 8.92
N GLY A 214 -8.50 12.23 7.94
CA GLY A 214 -7.82 11.28 7.04
C GLY A 214 -7.53 11.93 5.70
N LEU A 215 -6.32 11.74 5.18
CA LEU A 215 -5.95 12.11 3.82
C LEU A 215 -5.67 10.87 2.99
N SER A 216 -6.28 10.78 1.82
CA SER A 216 -6.05 9.70 0.86
C SER A 216 -5.97 10.25 -0.56
N ALA A 217 -5.16 9.62 -1.42
CA ALA A 217 -5.21 9.85 -2.85
C ALA A 217 -6.48 9.21 -3.46
N THR A 218 -6.43 7.89 -3.59
CA THR A 218 -7.41 7.08 -4.31
C THR A 218 -7.61 5.78 -3.55
N ILE A 219 -8.78 5.60 -2.93
CA ILE A 219 -9.10 4.39 -2.17
C ILE A 219 -10.58 4.04 -2.28
N ALA A 220 -10.89 2.75 -2.16
CA ALA A 220 -12.25 2.24 -2.04
C ALA A 220 -12.32 1.05 -1.05
N PRO A 221 -13.47 0.84 -0.38
CA PRO A 221 -14.60 1.76 -0.26
C PRO A 221 -14.31 2.88 0.75
N LEU A 222 -14.73 4.11 0.46
CA LEU A 222 -14.45 5.27 1.34
C LEU A 222 -15.17 5.15 2.69
N ASP A 223 -16.36 4.56 2.72
CA ASP A 223 -17.11 4.34 3.94
C ASP A 223 -16.31 3.51 4.95
N GLU A 224 -15.79 2.35 4.55
CA GLU A 224 -14.99 1.51 5.48
C GLU A 224 -13.72 2.21 5.96
N VAL A 225 -13.07 3.00 5.10
CA VAL A 225 -11.89 3.80 5.49
C VAL A 225 -12.28 4.88 6.50
N ALA A 226 -13.44 5.52 6.33
CA ALA A 226 -13.95 6.50 7.28
C ALA A 226 -14.27 5.82 8.63
N LYS A 227 -14.88 4.63 8.63
CA LYS A 227 -15.09 3.83 9.87
C LYS A 227 -13.75 3.52 10.55
N PHE A 228 -12.75 3.12 9.78
CA PHE A 228 -11.41 2.84 10.26
C PHE A 228 -10.74 4.06 10.89
N LEU A 229 -10.85 5.23 10.26
CA LEU A 229 -10.32 6.50 10.76
C LEU A 229 -10.94 6.88 12.12
N VAL A 230 -12.28 6.84 12.20
CA VAL A 230 -13.00 7.43 13.32
C VAL A 230 -13.24 6.48 14.50
N GLY A 231 -13.30 5.17 14.26
CA GLY A 231 -13.55 4.19 15.31
C GLY A 231 -14.88 4.40 16.04
N TYR A 232 -15.01 3.74 17.18
CA TYR A 232 -16.23 3.63 17.96
C TYR A 232 -16.11 4.31 19.33
N LYS A 233 -17.24 4.80 19.84
CA LYS A 233 -17.39 5.29 21.22
C LYS A 233 -17.53 4.10 22.19
N ASP A 234 -17.49 4.39 23.50
CA ASP A 234 -17.65 3.37 24.55
C ASP A 234 -18.99 2.63 24.52
N ASN A 235 -20.05 3.27 24.01
CA ASN A 235 -21.37 2.65 23.82
C ASN A 235 -21.44 1.76 22.57
N GLY A 236 -20.33 1.58 21.84
CA GLY A 236 -20.26 0.80 20.61
C GLY A 236 -20.79 1.52 19.37
N GLU A 237 -21.25 2.77 19.49
CA GLU A 237 -21.67 3.56 18.33
C GLU A 237 -20.46 4.07 17.56
N LEU A 238 -20.56 4.07 16.23
CA LEU A 238 -19.53 4.60 15.36
C LEU A 238 -19.47 6.13 15.48
N ARG A 239 -18.26 6.70 15.55
CA ARG A 239 -18.07 8.16 15.56
C ARG A 239 -18.44 8.76 14.20
N ASP A 240 -19.01 9.95 14.22
CA ASP A 240 -19.46 10.65 13.00
C ASP A 240 -18.27 11.03 12.10
N CYS A 241 -18.43 10.93 10.77
CA CYS A 241 -17.42 11.31 9.79
C CYS A 241 -18.02 11.92 8.52
N TYR A 242 -17.41 12.99 8.01
CA TYR A 242 -17.70 13.53 6.68
C TYR A 242 -16.68 13.03 5.66
N ILE A 243 -17.15 12.61 4.48
CA ILE A 243 -16.32 12.19 3.36
C ILE A 243 -16.32 13.28 2.30
N VAL A 244 -15.15 13.87 2.05
CA VAL A 244 -14.88 14.74 0.90
C VAL A 244 -14.32 13.88 -0.21
N ASP A 245 -15.16 13.50 -1.17
CA ASP A 245 -14.76 12.71 -2.34
C ASP A 245 -14.47 13.60 -3.54
N ALA A 246 -13.20 13.84 -3.79
CA ALA A 246 -12.69 14.55 -4.96
C ALA A 246 -11.69 13.69 -5.75
N ARG A 247 -11.83 12.35 -5.70
CA ARG A 247 -10.93 11.37 -6.36
C ARG A 247 -10.79 11.59 -7.87
N PHE A 248 -11.77 12.23 -8.50
CA PHE A 248 -11.85 12.42 -9.95
C PHE A 248 -11.87 13.89 -10.37
N ALA A 249 -11.41 14.79 -9.50
CA ALA A 249 -11.35 16.22 -9.80
C ALA A 249 -10.32 16.58 -10.89
N LYS A 250 -9.34 15.71 -11.14
CA LYS A 250 -8.30 15.91 -12.16
C LYS A 250 -8.58 15.02 -13.38
N PRO A 251 -8.55 15.56 -14.62
CA PRO A 251 -8.69 14.77 -15.82
C PRO A 251 -7.47 13.87 -16.05
N VAL A 252 -7.71 12.66 -16.54
CA VAL A 252 -6.66 11.67 -16.87
C VAL A 252 -6.71 11.30 -18.35
N ASP A 253 -5.54 11.16 -18.98
CA ASP A 253 -5.38 10.60 -20.33
C ASP A 253 -4.50 9.35 -20.24
N ILE A 254 -5.13 8.19 -20.15
CA ILE A 254 -4.46 6.89 -20.01
C ILE A 254 -4.72 6.07 -21.27
N ARG A 255 -3.65 5.50 -21.84
CA ARG A 255 -3.73 4.61 -23.00
C ARG A 255 -2.87 3.36 -22.80
N VAL A 256 -3.36 2.25 -23.31
CA VAL A 256 -2.59 1.01 -23.48
C VAL A 256 -1.87 1.07 -24.81
N ILE A 257 -0.58 0.74 -24.83
CA ILE A 257 0.25 0.68 -26.03
C ILE A 257 0.73 -0.76 -26.20
N SER A 258 0.36 -1.37 -27.33
CA SER A 258 1.01 -2.60 -27.81
C SER A 258 2.19 -2.24 -28.70
N PRO A 259 3.44 -2.60 -28.32
CA PRO A 259 4.65 -2.20 -29.06
C PRO A 259 4.73 -2.83 -30.45
N LEU A 260 3.98 -3.92 -30.67
CA LEU A 260 3.92 -4.67 -31.92
C LEU A 260 2.46 -5.07 -32.23
N ARG A 261 2.23 -5.48 -33.49
CA ARG A 261 0.94 -6.02 -33.94
C ARG A 261 0.75 -7.46 -33.45
N ASP A 262 1.81 -8.26 -33.52
CA ASP A 262 1.81 -9.65 -33.07
C ASP A 262 2.77 -9.78 -31.88
N LEU A 263 2.24 -10.27 -30.76
CA LEU A 263 3.02 -10.54 -29.53
C LEU A 263 3.21 -12.05 -29.30
N VAL A 264 2.60 -12.90 -30.14
CA VAL A 264 2.54 -14.35 -29.96
C VAL A 264 3.63 -15.03 -30.78
N HIS A 265 3.76 -14.65 -32.05
CA HIS A 265 4.70 -15.29 -32.98
C HIS A 265 6.01 -14.53 -33.16
N THR A 266 6.17 -13.40 -32.47
CA THR A 266 7.38 -12.58 -32.51
C THR A 266 8.38 -13.02 -31.44
N THR A 267 9.68 -12.94 -31.74
CA THR A 267 10.71 -13.36 -30.79
C THR A 267 10.77 -12.42 -29.58
N ALA A 268 11.23 -12.93 -28.44
CA ALA A 268 11.40 -12.12 -27.23
C ALA A 268 12.35 -10.94 -27.43
N GLU A 269 13.34 -11.08 -28.32
CA GLU A 269 14.30 -10.01 -28.66
C GLU A 269 13.62 -8.89 -29.44
N GLU A 270 12.85 -9.20 -30.48
CA GLU A 270 12.09 -8.22 -31.27
C GLU A 270 11.04 -7.48 -30.42
N ILE A 271 10.33 -8.19 -29.52
CA ILE A 271 9.41 -7.55 -28.56
C ILE A 271 10.18 -6.56 -27.67
N ASN A 272 11.34 -6.97 -27.17
CA ASN A 272 12.18 -6.13 -26.33
C ASN A 272 12.61 -4.85 -27.07
N GLU A 273 13.11 -4.98 -28.29
CA GLU A 273 13.52 -3.84 -29.12
C GLU A 273 12.36 -2.89 -29.38
N ALA A 274 11.17 -3.41 -29.69
CA ALA A 274 9.98 -2.60 -29.91
C ALA A 274 9.53 -1.84 -28.67
N ILE A 275 9.58 -2.47 -27.48
CA ILE A 275 9.30 -1.81 -26.19
C ILE A 275 10.24 -0.63 -25.97
N TYR A 276 11.55 -0.83 -26.16
CA TYR A 276 12.53 0.24 -25.94
C TYR A 276 12.42 1.36 -26.98
N ARG A 277 12.08 1.04 -28.24
CA ARG A 277 11.79 2.07 -29.25
C ARG A 277 10.62 2.96 -28.82
N VAL A 278 9.49 2.36 -28.44
CA VAL A 278 8.33 3.12 -27.92
C VAL A 278 8.72 3.95 -26.69
N LEU A 279 9.51 3.38 -25.78
CA LEU A 279 9.96 4.09 -24.58
C LEU A 279 10.85 5.29 -24.92
N THR A 280 11.79 5.13 -25.86
CA THR A 280 12.66 6.20 -26.35
C THR A 280 11.84 7.33 -26.97
N ASP A 281 10.90 7.00 -27.87
CA ASP A 281 10.03 7.98 -28.52
C ASP A 281 9.22 8.78 -27.48
N LEU A 282 8.69 8.11 -26.46
CA LEU A 282 7.93 8.78 -25.39
C LEU A 282 8.81 9.72 -24.56
N VAL A 283 10.03 9.30 -24.20
CA VAL A 283 10.96 10.12 -23.42
C VAL A 283 11.46 11.33 -24.23
N GLU A 284 11.70 11.15 -25.53
CA GLU A 284 12.14 12.25 -26.41
C GLU A 284 11.08 13.34 -26.50
N ASN A 285 9.81 12.95 -26.69
CA ASN A 285 8.68 13.85 -26.91
C ASN A 285 8.12 14.56 -25.66
N HIS A 286 8.68 14.31 -24.47
CA HIS A 286 8.23 14.92 -23.21
C HIS A 286 9.41 15.55 -22.48
N ARG A 287 9.19 16.61 -21.68
CA ARG A 287 10.30 17.30 -20.97
C ARG A 287 10.86 16.41 -19.86
N THR A 288 10.00 15.84 -19.03
CA THR A 288 10.36 14.89 -17.96
C THR A 288 9.38 13.72 -17.92
N THR A 289 9.93 12.51 -18.03
CA THR A 289 9.17 11.25 -18.00
C THR A 289 9.50 10.42 -16.76
N LEU A 290 8.47 9.91 -16.08
CA LEU A 290 8.61 8.94 -14.98
C LEU A 290 8.18 7.55 -15.46
N VAL A 291 9.10 6.59 -15.46
CA VAL A 291 8.86 5.22 -15.89
C VAL A 291 8.76 4.33 -14.65
N PHE A 292 7.63 3.65 -14.46
CA PHE A 292 7.46 2.66 -13.41
C PHE A 292 7.73 1.25 -13.93
N THR A 293 8.50 0.49 -13.15
CA THR A 293 8.66 -0.96 -13.31
C THR A 293 8.21 -1.68 -12.03
N ASN A 294 7.95 -2.98 -12.13
CA ASN A 294 7.43 -3.74 -10.98
C ASN A 294 8.52 -4.28 -10.04
N THR A 295 9.80 -4.25 -10.41
CA THR A 295 10.89 -4.78 -9.56
C THR A 295 12.12 -3.87 -9.60
N ARG A 296 12.94 -3.93 -8.55
CA ARG A 296 14.18 -3.14 -8.48
C ARG A 296 15.16 -3.53 -9.59
N SER A 297 15.25 -4.83 -9.86
CA SER A 297 16.10 -5.36 -10.94
C SER A 297 15.63 -4.95 -12.34
N ALA A 298 14.32 -4.81 -12.56
CA ALA A 298 13.78 -4.27 -13.80
C ALA A 298 14.11 -2.79 -13.96
N THR A 299 14.01 -1.99 -12.88
CA THR A 299 14.41 -0.57 -12.88
C THR A 299 15.84 -0.39 -13.38
N GLU A 300 16.80 -1.08 -12.78
CA GLU A 300 18.23 -0.97 -13.15
C GLU A 300 18.47 -1.41 -14.61
N ARG A 301 17.85 -2.51 -15.03
CA ARG A 301 17.95 -3.01 -16.40
C ARG A 301 17.40 -2.02 -17.42
N VAL A 302 16.28 -1.37 -17.11
CA VAL A 302 15.66 -0.35 -17.97
C VAL A 302 16.56 0.87 -18.08
N VAL A 303 17.09 1.39 -16.97
CA VAL A 303 18.03 2.53 -16.99
C VAL A 303 19.27 2.21 -17.82
N TYR A 304 19.91 1.07 -17.59
CA TYR A 304 21.11 0.66 -18.32
C TYR A 304 20.86 0.60 -19.84
N LYS A 305 19.76 -0.06 -20.26
CA LYS A 305 19.43 -0.19 -21.68
C LYS A 305 19.05 1.16 -22.31
N LEU A 306 18.25 1.97 -21.62
CA LEU A 306 17.79 3.26 -22.13
C LEU A 306 18.96 4.24 -22.30
N ARG A 307 19.88 4.31 -21.32
CA ARG A 307 21.13 5.09 -21.42
C ARG A 307 21.94 4.68 -22.65
N LYS A 308 22.19 3.38 -22.82
CA LYS A 308 22.98 2.85 -23.94
C LYS A 308 22.37 3.16 -25.31
N LEU A 309 21.03 3.06 -25.43
CA LEU A 309 20.33 3.36 -26.67
C LEU A 309 20.36 4.86 -26.99
N MET A 310 20.03 5.70 -26.02
CA MET A 310 19.97 7.15 -26.22
C MET A 310 21.34 7.80 -26.44
N GLU A 311 22.39 7.25 -25.81
CA GLU A 311 23.77 7.67 -26.05
C GLU A 311 24.22 7.30 -27.47
N LYS A 312 23.92 6.07 -27.91
CA LYS A 312 24.22 5.60 -29.27
C LYS A 312 23.52 6.45 -30.33
N GLU A 313 22.28 6.84 -30.09
CA GLU A 313 21.45 7.63 -31.01
C GLU A 313 21.64 9.15 -30.86
N LYS A 314 22.45 9.59 -29.88
CA LYS A 314 22.74 11.00 -29.56
C LYS A 314 21.48 11.84 -29.28
N ILE A 315 20.45 11.22 -28.68
CA ILE A 315 19.14 11.84 -28.43
C ILE A 315 19.17 12.75 -27.20
N ILE A 316 19.73 12.25 -26.09
CA ILE A 316 19.89 13.00 -24.83
C ILE A 316 21.17 12.59 -24.11
N ASP A 317 21.62 13.42 -23.18
CA ASP A 317 22.70 13.10 -22.24
C ASP A 317 22.30 11.91 -21.34
N ALA A 318 23.13 10.88 -21.28
CA ALA A 318 22.89 9.69 -20.46
C ALA A 318 22.76 10.01 -18.97
N ASP A 319 23.41 11.08 -18.50
CA ASP A 319 23.34 11.56 -17.12
C ASP A 319 21.98 12.17 -16.76
N SER A 320 21.11 12.39 -17.75
CA SER A 320 19.74 12.88 -17.54
C SER A 320 18.70 11.78 -17.30
N ILE A 321 19.14 10.51 -17.26
CA ILE A 321 18.33 9.32 -16.98
C ILE A 321 18.79 8.71 -15.66
N GLU A 322 17.94 8.58 -14.65
CA GLU A 322 18.33 8.03 -13.33
C GLU A 322 17.42 6.91 -12.83
N ALA A 323 17.97 6.01 -12.02
CA ALA A 323 17.22 4.97 -11.30
C ALA A 323 16.74 5.49 -9.93
N HIS A 324 15.57 5.05 -9.47
CA HIS A 324 15.11 5.34 -8.11
C HIS A 324 14.40 4.14 -7.48
N HIS A 325 14.99 3.57 -6.43
CA HIS A 325 14.38 2.51 -5.62
C HIS A 325 14.93 2.48 -4.19
N SER A 326 14.27 1.74 -3.31
CA SER A 326 14.59 1.70 -1.87
C SER A 326 15.99 1.18 -1.52
N SER A 327 16.62 0.39 -2.38
CA SER A 327 18.01 -0.09 -2.17
C SER A 327 19.08 0.99 -2.40
N LEU A 328 18.72 2.16 -2.95
CA LEU A 328 19.66 3.28 -3.08
C LEU A 328 19.89 3.96 -1.73
N SER A 329 21.12 4.46 -1.53
CA SER A 329 21.46 5.24 -0.34
C SER A 329 20.54 6.46 -0.21
N ARG A 330 20.30 6.90 1.02
CA ARG A 330 19.44 8.06 1.29
C ARG A 330 19.96 9.33 0.62
N GLU A 331 21.28 9.54 0.66
CA GLU A 331 21.93 10.70 0.06
C GLU A 331 21.69 10.75 -1.44
N LEU A 332 21.88 9.61 -2.13
CA LEU A 332 21.64 9.51 -3.56
C LEU A 332 20.16 9.72 -3.92
N ARG A 333 19.23 9.12 -3.18
CA ARG A 333 17.79 9.36 -3.39
C ARG A 333 17.43 10.84 -3.27
N LEU A 334 17.91 11.52 -2.23
CA LEU A 334 17.67 12.96 -2.04
C LEU A 334 18.29 13.78 -3.17
N GLU A 335 19.47 13.42 -3.66
CA GLU A 335 20.09 14.08 -4.81
C GLU A 335 19.20 13.96 -6.07
N ILE A 336 18.77 12.74 -6.39
CA ILE A 336 17.91 12.45 -7.56
C ILE A 336 16.57 13.17 -7.43
N GLU A 337 15.91 13.11 -6.27
CA GLU A 337 14.67 13.85 -5.99
C GLU A 337 14.86 15.37 -6.18
N ASN A 338 16.00 15.92 -5.75
CA ASN A 338 16.29 17.35 -5.95
C ASN A 338 16.57 17.70 -7.42
N LYS A 339 17.26 16.84 -8.18
CA LYS A 339 17.46 17.01 -9.63
C LYS A 339 16.11 17.00 -10.35
N LEU A 340 15.22 16.07 -9.99
CA LEU A 340 13.87 15.97 -10.52
C LEU A 340 13.03 17.22 -10.19
N LYS A 341 13.05 17.68 -8.93
CA LYS A 341 12.39 18.92 -8.49
C LYS A 341 12.81 20.15 -9.31
N LYS A 342 14.08 20.21 -9.69
CA LYS A 342 14.66 21.30 -10.50
C LYS A 342 14.43 21.13 -12.01
N GLY A 343 13.81 20.04 -12.45
CA GLY A 343 13.59 19.73 -13.87
C GLY A 343 14.89 19.44 -14.64
N LEU A 344 15.90 18.90 -13.95
CA LEU A 344 17.21 18.57 -14.53
C LEU A 344 17.28 17.15 -15.11
N LEU A 345 16.25 16.32 -14.88
CA LEU A 345 16.18 14.96 -15.39
C LEU A 345 15.17 14.88 -16.55
N ARG A 346 15.58 14.19 -17.62
CA ARG A 346 14.71 13.86 -18.77
C ARG A 346 13.88 12.61 -18.48
N CYS A 347 14.48 11.64 -17.81
CA CYS A 347 13.82 10.39 -17.47
C CYS A 347 14.22 9.93 -16.07
N ILE A 348 13.26 9.42 -15.32
CA ILE A 348 13.52 8.70 -14.07
C ILE A 348 12.79 7.37 -14.11
N VAL A 349 13.49 6.28 -13.81
CA VAL A 349 12.92 4.95 -13.76
C VAL A 349 12.82 4.53 -12.31
N SER A 350 11.63 4.17 -11.85
CA SER A 350 11.40 3.78 -10.47
C SER A 350 10.68 2.44 -10.36
N SER A 351 10.95 1.73 -9.27
CA SER A 351 10.04 0.68 -8.79
C SER A 351 8.85 1.34 -8.06
N THR A 352 8.39 0.80 -6.94
CA THR A 352 7.28 1.39 -6.16
C THR A 352 7.67 2.64 -5.35
N SER A 353 8.94 3.03 -5.33
CA SER A 353 9.42 4.05 -4.38
C SER A 353 8.94 5.49 -4.64
N LEU A 354 8.70 5.87 -5.90
CA LEU A 354 8.13 7.18 -6.27
C LEU A 354 6.60 7.14 -6.45
N GLU A 355 5.96 6.02 -6.12
CA GLU A 355 4.50 5.85 -6.21
C GLU A 355 3.76 6.72 -5.19
N LEU A 356 4.39 6.96 -4.03
CA LEU A 356 3.80 7.62 -2.87
C LEU A 356 4.15 9.11 -2.77
N GLY A 357 3.34 9.84 -1.99
CA GLY A 357 3.11 11.30 -1.92
C GLY A 357 4.28 12.29 -1.76
N ILE A 358 5.53 11.93 -2.09
CA ILE A 358 6.61 12.92 -2.15
C ILE A 358 6.31 13.92 -3.27
N ASP A 359 6.51 15.20 -2.96
CA ASP A 359 6.49 16.25 -3.96
C ASP A 359 7.76 16.07 -4.80
N ILE A 360 7.63 15.66 -6.06
CA ILE A 360 8.77 15.31 -6.93
C ILE A 360 9.05 16.37 -7.99
N GLY A 361 8.30 17.48 -8.00
CA GLY A 361 8.38 18.50 -9.05
C GLY A 361 7.96 17.98 -10.43
N TYR A 362 8.19 18.80 -11.47
CA TYR A 362 7.44 18.74 -12.73
C TYR A 362 7.60 17.46 -13.56
N ILE A 363 6.52 16.68 -13.76
CA ILE A 363 6.45 15.48 -14.62
C ILE A 363 5.35 15.65 -15.68
N ASP A 364 5.70 15.49 -16.96
CA ASP A 364 4.73 15.55 -18.06
C ASP A 364 4.01 14.23 -18.32
N LEU A 365 4.75 13.13 -18.21
CA LEU A 365 4.32 11.81 -18.63
C LEU A 365 4.75 10.77 -17.60
N VAL A 366 3.80 9.90 -17.28
CA VAL A 366 4.08 8.65 -16.59
C VAL A 366 3.96 7.49 -17.58
N VAL A 367 4.99 6.64 -17.62
CA VAL A 367 4.98 5.38 -18.36
C VAL A 367 4.95 4.24 -17.36
N LEU A 368 4.05 3.29 -17.55
CA LEU A 368 4.04 2.03 -16.80
C LEU A 368 4.51 0.93 -17.74
N LEU A 369 5.61 0.28 -17.39
CA LEU A 369 6.11 -0.88 -18.12
C LEU A 369 5.50 -2.13 -17.49
N SER A 370 4.58 -2.76 -18.22
CA SER A 370 3.67 -3.81 -17.74
C SER A 370 2.60 -3.31 -16.75
N SER A 371 1.62 -4.16 -16.48
CA SER A 371 0.54 -3.91 -15.56
C SER A 371 1.01 -3.52 -14.15
N PRO A 372 0.38 -2.51 -13.51
CA PRO A 372 0.58 -2.19 -12.10
C PRO A 372 -0.20 -3.10 -11.13
N LYS A 373 -0.82 -4.18 -11.64
CA LYS A 373 -1.50 -5.24 -10.86
C LYS A 373 -2.72 -4.78 -10.05
N SER A 374 -3.14 -3.53 -10.21
CA SER A 374 -4.33 -2.95 -9.58
C SER A 374 -4.64 -1.56 -10.17
N VAL A 375 -5.92 -1.18 -10.18
CA VAL A 375 -6.40 0.12 -10.63
C VAL A 375 -5.96 1.24 -9.69
N SER A 376 -5.93 0.98 -8.38
CA SER A 376 -5.47 1.98 -7.40
C SER A 376 -4.04 2.44 -7.71
N ARG A 377 -3.12 1.48 -7.91
CA ARG A 377 -1.72 1.78 -8.25
C ARG A 377 -1.59 2.46 -9.61
N LEU A 378 -2.38 2.05 -10.61
CA LEU A 378 -2.42 2.73 -11.91
C LEU A 378 -2.71 4.22 -11.74
N LEU A 379 -3.77 4.56 -11.00
CA LEU A 379 -4.18 5.95 -10.77
C LEU A 379 -3.19 6.73 -9.91
N GLN A 380 -2.59 6.11 -8.89
CA GLN A 380 -1.56 6.74 -8.06
C GLN A 380 -0.29 7.06 -8.84
N ARG A 381 0.18 6.11 -9.67
CA ARG A 381 1.35 6.28 -10.55
C ARG A 381 1.08 7.35 -11.60
N VAL A 382 -0.03 7.27 -12.33
CA VAL A 382 -0.40 8.27 -13.35
C VAL A 382 -0.66 9.65 -12.73
N GLY A 383 -1.17 9.70 -11.50
CA GLY A 383 -1.38 10.94 -10.74
C GLY A 383 -0.10 11.73 -10.44
N ARG A 384 1.08 11.14 -10.69
CA ARG A 384 2.38 11.84 -10.64
C ARG A 384 2.61 12.77 -11.82
N ALA A 385 1.94 12.54 -12.96
CA ALA A 385 1.99 13.44 -14.11
C ALA A 385 1.05 14.64 -13.91
N GLY A 386 1.50 15.82 -14.34
CA GLY A 386 0.79 17.10 -14.20
C GLY A 386 0.80 17.63 -12.76
N HIS A 387 1.18 18.88 -12.57
CA HIS A 387 1.39 19.50 -11.26
C HIS A 387 0.16 20.21 -10.73
N HIS A 388 -0.68 20.72 -11.63
CA HIS A 388 -1.86 21.48 -11.26
C HIS A 388 -3.14 20.66 -11.40
N ILE A 389 -4.14 20.99 -10.56
CA ILE A 389 -5.49 20.39 -10.60
C ILE A 389 -6.16 20.50 -11.98
N ARG A 390 -5.80 21.52 -12.77
CA ARG A 390 -6.34 21.78 -14.11
C ARG A 390 -5.53 21.09 -15.23
N GLU A 391 -4.37 20.54 -14.92
CA GLU A 391 -3.55 19.82 -15.90
C GLU A 391 -4.00 18.37 -16.02
N ILE A 392 -3.84 17.81 -17.22
CA ILE A 392 -4.18 16.43 -17.50
C ILE A 392 -3.04 15.53 -17.01
N SER A 393 -3.36 14.54 -16.17
CA SER A 393 -2.41 13.47 -15.85
C SER A 393 -2.31 12.50 -17.03
N LYS A 394 -1.19 12.55 -17.76
CA LYS A 394 -0.93 11.66 -18.90
C LYS A 394 -0.22 10.39 -18.46
N GLY A 395 -0.81 9.24 -18.81
CA GLY A 395 -0.29 7.90 -18.55
C GLY A 395 -0.21 7.07 -19.82
N ARG A 396 0.87 6.31 -20.03
CA ARG A 396 0.98 5.28 -21.08
C ARG A 396 1.38 3.95 -20.45
N VAL A 397 0.58 2.92 -20.71
CA VAL A 397 0.84 1.55 -20.20
C VAL A 397 1.36 0.73 -21.37
N ILE A 398 2.65 0.39 -21.36
CA ILE A 398 3.28 -0.41 -22.41
C ILE A 398 3.18 -1.88 -21.98
N VAL A 399 2.51 -2.68 -22.81
CA VAL A 399 2.32 -4.11 -22.56
C VAL A 399 3.57 -4.87 -22.96
N VAL A 400 3.89 -5.92 -22.22
CA VAL A 400 5.11 -6.74 -22.46
C VAL A 400 4.81 -8.11 -23.05
N ASP A 401 3.57 -8.59 -22.92
CA ASP A 401 3.09 -9.84 -23.50
C ASP A 401 1.56 -9.81 -23.71
N ARG A 402 0.99 -10.92 -24.17
CA ARG A 402 -0.43 -11.05 -24.50
C ARG A 402 -1.36 -11.08 -23.28
N ASP A 403 -0.94 -11.69 -22.18
CA ASP A 403 -1.74 -11.73 -20.94
C ASP A 403 -1.74 -10.35 -20.29
N ASP A 404 -0.60 -9.67 -20.33
CA ASP A 404 -0.42 -8.28 -19.91
C ASP A 404 -1.27 -7.31 -20.75
N LEU A 405 -1.46 -7.56 -22.05
CA LEU A 405 -2.38 -6.78 -22.89
C LEU A 405 -3.82 -6.86 -22.38
N ILE A 406 -4.29 -8.06 -22.04
CA ILE A 406 -5.65 -8.26 -21.48
C ILE A 406 -5.75 -7.54 -20.13
N GLU A 407 -4.79 -7.77 -19.23
CA GLU A 407 -4.76 -7.18 -17.89
C GLU A 407 -4.75 -5.64 -17.97
N CYS A 408 -3.83 -5.05 -18.73
CA CYS A 408 -3.71 -3.60 -18.87
C CYS A 408 -4.96 -2.96 -19.50
N THR A 409 -5.57 -3.63 -20.50
CA THR A 409 -6.81 -3.18 -21.14
C THR A 409 -7.93 -3.03 -20.12
N VAL A 410 -8.11 -4.04 -19.26
CA VAL A 410 -9.15 -4.05 -18.24
C VAL A 410 -8.86 -3.02 -17.14
N LEU A 411 -7.62 -2.94 -16.66
CA LEU A 411 -7.24 -1.97 -15.63
C LEU A 411 -7.42 -0.51 -16.09
N VAL A 412 -7.05 -0.19 -17.33
CA VAL A 412 -7.24 1.14 -17.89
C VAL A 412 -8.73 1.46 -18.04
N LYS A 413 -9.54 0.52 -18.52
CA LYS A 413 -11.00 0.68 -18.59
C LYS A 413 -11.60 0.92 -17.21
N ALA A 414 -11.22 0.13 -16.20
CA ALA A 414 -11.70 0.29 -14.83
C ALA A 414 -11.29 1.66 -14.23
N ALA A 415 -10.06 2.13 -14.50
CA ALA A 415 -9.62 3.46 -14.10
C ALA A 415 -10.48 4.58 -14.71
N LEU A 416 -10.77 4.49 -16.02
CA LEU A 416 -11.62 5.46 -16.73
C LEU A 416 -13.08 5.42 -16.24
N GLU A 417 -13.56 4.24 -15.86
CA GLU A 417 -14.90 4.02 -15.28
C GLU A 417 -14.94 4.26 -13.77
N ARG A 418 -13.85 4.74 -13.15
CA ARG A 418 -13.79 5.08 -11.73
C ARG A 418 -13.99 3.88 -10.79
N LYS A 419 -13.74 2.66 -11.26
CA LYS A 419 -13.80 1.41 -10.50
C LYS A 419 -12.43 1.11 -9.88
N ILE A 420 -12.28 1.39 -8.59
CA ILE A 420 -11.04 1.19 -7.84
C ILE A 420 -11.15 -0.11 -7.03
N ASP A 421 -10.07 -0.86 -6.92
CA ASP A 421 -10.00 -2.08 -6.11
C ASP A 421 -10.35 -1.79 -4.64
N ARG A 422 -11.14 -2.69 -4.04
CA ARG A 422 -11.47 -2.59 -2.61
C ARG A 422 -10.28 -3.02 -1.76
N ILE A 423 -10.01 -2.24 -0.72
CA ILE A 423 -9.04 -2.63 0.31
C ILE A 423 -9.66 -3.60 1.32
N HIS A 424 -8.80 -4.40 1.95
CA HIS A 424 -9.16 -5.25 3.08
C HIS A 424 -8.44 -4.75 4.33
N ILE A 425 -9.20 -4.39 5.37
CA ILE A 425 -8.67 -3.91 6.65
C ILE A 425 -8.52 -5.09 7.60
N PRO A 426 -7.30 -5.39 8.11
CA PRO A 426 -7.11 -6.49 9.05
C PRO A 426 -7.91 -6.30 10.33
N LYS A 427 -8.69 -7.33 10.70
CA LYS A 427 -9.48 -7.39 11.94
C LYS A 427 -8.80 -8.30 12.97
N ASN A 428 -8.83 -7.87 14.22
CA ASN A 428 -8.30 -8.55 15.39
C ASN A 428 -6.86 -9.13 15.24
N PRO A 429 -5.87 -8.37 14.71
CA PRO A 429 -4.49 -8.85 14.67
C PRO A 429 -3.93 -8.97 16.10
N LEU A 430 -3.96 -10.18 16.68
CA LEU A 430 -3.63 -10.44 18.09
C LEU A 430 -2.17 -10.18 18.42
N ASP A 431 -1.28 -10.27 17.44
CA ASP A 431 0.14 -9.88 17.54
C ASP A 431 0.29 -8.36 17.78
N VAL A 432 -0.48 -7.54 17.06
CA VAL A 432 -0.55 -6.09 17.30
C VAL A 432 -1.15 -5.78 18.66
N LEU A 433 -2.23 -6.48 19.04
CA LEU A 433 -2.84 -6.34 20.36
C LEU A 433 -1.82 -6.64 21.47
N ALA A 434 -1.02 -7.69 21.32
CA ALA A 434 0.00 -8.08 22.28
C ALA A 434 1.03 -6.95 22.50
N GLN A 435 1.50 -6.32 21.44
CA GLN A 435 2.41 -5.16 21.55
C GLN A 435 1.76 -4.00 22.30
N HIS A 436 0.50 -3.71 22.00
CA HIS A 436 -0.25 -2.65 22.68
C HIS A 436 -0.49 -2.93 24.15
N ILE A 437 -0.79 -4.16 24.55
CA ILE A 437 -0.94 -4.55 25.96
C ILE A 437 0.38 -4.36 26.71
N ILE A 438 1.52 -4.76 26.12
CA ILE A 438 2.83 -4.48 26.71
C ILE A 438 3.01 -2.97 26.87
N GLY A 439 2.68 -2.17 25.85
CA GLY A 439 2.69 -0.71 25.94
C GLY A 439 1.81 -0.19 27.09
N MET A 440 0.53 -0.53 27.11
CA MET A 440 -0.42 -0.13 28.15
C MET A 440 0.11 -0.45 29.56
N SER A 441 0.74 -1.61 29.75
CA SER A 441 1.36 -2.01 31.02
C SER A 441 2.46 -1.05 31.50
N LEU A 442 3.14 -0.33 30.59
CA LEU A 442 4.19 0.64 30.91
C LEU A 442 3.64 2.01 31.31
N GLU A 443 2.37 2.28 31.00
CA GLU A 443 1.73 3.57 31.25
C GLU A 443 1.23 3.69 32.69
N LYS A 444 0.50 2.67 33.13
CA LYS A 444 -0.12 2.54 34.46
C LYS A 444 -0.48 1.07 34.73
N LYS A 445 -0.95 0.78 35.94
CA LYS A 445 -1.70 -0.46 36.23
C LYS A 445 -3.09 -0.31 35.59
N TRP A 446 -3.47 -1.27 34.76
CA TRP A 446 -4.74 -1.26 34.03
C TRP A 446 -5.71 -2.28 34.61
N ASN A 447 -6.97 -1.90 34.75
CA ASN A 447 -8.06 -2.85 34.90
C ASN A 447 -8.35 -3.48 33.53
N ILE A 448 -8.61 -4.80 33.49
CA ILE A 448 -8.82 -5.53 32.24
C ILE A 448 -10.06 -5.05 31.47
N ASN A 449 -11.15 -4.69 32.16
CA ASN A 449 -12.37 -4.20 31.51
C ASN A 449 -12.16 -2.80 30.94
N GLU A 450 -11.47 -1.93 31.68
CA GLU A 450 -11.11 -0.59 31.23
C GLU A 450 -10.23 -0.64 29.97
N ALA A 451 -9.18 -1.47 30.00
CA ALA A 451 -8.30 -1.65 28.86
C ALA A 451 -9.05 -2.21 27.64
N TYR A 452 -9.88 -3.24 27.85
CA TYR A 452 -10.70 -3.84 26.81
C TYR A 452 -11.66 -2.82 26.17
N SER A 453 -12.31 -1.96 26.97
CA SER A 453 -13.15 -0.87 26.47
C SER A 453 -12.39 0.07 25.54
N VAL A 454 -11.18 0.51 25.94
CA VAL A 454 -10.34 1.37 25.09
C VAL A 454 -9.93 0.66 23.80
N ILE A 455 -9.60 -0.63 23.87
CA ILE A 455 -9.21 -1.43 22.69
C ILE A 455 -10.36 -1.52 21.69
N LYS A 456 -11.58 -1.80 22.16
CA LYS A 456 -12.77 -1.94 21.29
C LYS A 456 -13.25 -0.65 20.63
N ARG A 457 -12.73 0.51 21.04
CA ARG A 457 -12.95 1.78 20.32
C ARG A 457 -12.28 1.76 18.95
N SER A 458 -11.21 0.98 18.76
CA SER A 458 -10.54 0.87 17.46
C SER A 458 -11.37 0.04 16.50
N TYR A 459 -11.51 0.49 15.25
CA TYR A 459 -12.20 -0.29 14.20
C TYR A 459 -11.61 -1.69 14.04
N ALA A 460 -10.28 -1.81 14.07
CA ALA A 460 -9.60 -3.09 13.86
C ALA A 460 -9.83 -4.10 15.01
N PHE A 461 -10.25 -3.64 16.19
CA PHE A 461 -10.45 -4.47 17.38
C PHE A 461 -11.88 -4.37 17.94
N HIS A 462 -12.80 -3.75 17.22
CA HIS A 462 -14.17 -3.54 17.70
C HIS A 462 -14.92 -4.87 17.90
N GLU A 463 -14.61 -5.85 17.07
CA GLU A 463 -15.16 -7.22 17.13
C GLU A 463 -14.25 -8.17 17.92
N LEU A 464 -13.28 -7.66 18.70
CA LEU A 464 -12.37 -8.50 19.49
C LEU A 464 -13.16 -9.27 20.55
N ASP A 465 -13.06 -10.59 20.53
CA ASP A 465 -13.72 -11.43 21.53
C ASP A 465 -13.03 -11.34 22.90
N TRP A 466 -13.82 -11.43 23.97
CA TRP A 466 -13.31 -11.37 25.34
C TRP A 466 -12.32 -12.52 25.61
N ARG A 467 -12.62 -13.73 25.12
CA ARG A 467 -11.76 -14.91 25.30
C ARG A 467 -10.39 -14.70 24.66
N ASP A 468 -10.35 -14.16 23.44
CA ASP A 468 -9.10 -13.89 22.73
C ASP A 468 -8.28 -12.81 23.45
N TYR A 469 -8.93 -11.75 23.95
CA TYR A 469 -8.27 -10.73 24.77
C TYR A 469 -7.61 -11.32 26.03
N ILE A 470 -8.35 -12.13 26.79
CA ILE A 470 -7.82 -12.80 27.98
C ILE A 470 -6.71 -13.79 27.62
N ASN A 471 -6.84 -14.54 26.52
CA ASN A 471 -5.79 -15.45 26.03
C ASN A 471 -4.48 -14.70 25.75
N VAL A 472 -4.54 -13.51 25.15
CA VAL A 472 -3.35 -12.68 24.91
C VAL A 472 -2.73 -12.20 26.23
N LEU A 473 -3.52 -11.80 27.23
CA LEU A 473 -3.00 -11.47 28.57
C LEU A 473 -2.29 -12.66 29.21
N LYS A 474 -2.91 -13.84 29.17
CA LYS A 474 -2.33 -15.09 29.69
C LYS A 474 -1.03 -15.43 28.99
N TYR A 475 -1.01 -15.38 27.67
CA TYR A 475 0.19 -15.58 26.85
C TYR A 475 1.31 -14.62 27.23
N LEU A 476 1.02 -13.32 27.35
CA LEU A 476 2.00 -12.31 27.74
C LEU A 476 2.46 -12.45 29.20
N SER A 477 1.65 -13.01 30.09
CA SER A 477 2.05 -13.31 31.47
C SER A 477 2.80 -14.63 31.62
N GLY A 478 2.91 -15.45 30.56
CA GLY A 478 3.56 -16.76 30.58
C GLY A 478 2.68 -17.88 31.18
N LYS A 479 1.36 -17.70 31.21
CA LYS A 479 0.37 -18.63 31.81
C LYS A 479 -0.49 -19.35 30.76
N TYR A 480 0.03 -19.55 29.56
CA TYR A 480 -0.74 -20.13 28.44
C TYR A 480 -0.29 -21.57 28.16
N GLY A 481 -0.89 -22.55 28.84
CA GLY A 481 -0.67 -23.99 28.62
C GLY A 481 0.70 -24.55 29.05
N ASP A 482 0.74 -25.87 29.31
CA ASP A 482 1.92 -26.58 29.84
C ASP A 482 3.16 -26.47 28.94
N PHE A 483 2.97 -26.30 27.62
CA PHE A 483 4.06 -26.19 26.65
C PHE A 483 4.87 -24.89 26.81
N TYR A 484 4.24 -23.76 27.13
CA TYR A 484 4.93 -22.46 27.17
C TYR A 484 5.68 -22.21 28.49
N GLU A 485 5.24 -22.87 29.57
CA GLU A 485 6.03 -22.99 30.81
C GLU A 485 7.28 -23.85 30.58
N TYR A 486 7.17 -24.94 29.80
CA TYR A 486 8.30 -25.78 29.41
C TYR A 486 9.26 -25.08 28.42
N ALA A 487 8.73 -24.29 27.49
CA ALA A 487 9.49 -23.57 26.46
C ALA A 487 10.19 -22.28 26.96
N ARG A 488 10.13 -21.97 28.27
CA ARG A 488 10.73 -20.77 28.89
C ARG A 488 10.34 -19.45 28.20
N VAL A 489 9.09 -19.34 27.72
CA VAL A 489 8.62 -18.08 27.14
C VAL A 489 8.52 -17.03 28.25
N TYR A 490 9.55 -16.20 28.38
CA TYR A 490 9.62 -15.17 29.43
C TYR A 490 8.37 -14.30 29.40
N SER A 491 7.65 -14.24 30.52
CA SER A 491 6.51 -13.34 30.72
C SER A 491 6.93 -11.88 30.48
N LYS A 492 6.14 -11.13 29.70
CA LYS A 492 6.37 -9.73 29.34
C LYS A 492 5.58 -8.75 30.19
N ILE A 493 4.53 -9.19 30.88
CA ILE A 493 3.72 -8.36 31.79
C ILE A 493 3.52 -9.06 33.14
N TRP A 494 3.11 -8.29 34.14
CA TRP A 494 2.50 -8.82 35.36
C TRP A 494 0.98 -8.82 35.16
N PHE A 495 0.32 -9.94 35.46
CA PHE A 495 -1.12 -10.11 35.33
C PHE A 495 -1.67 -10.87 36.53
N ASP A 496 -2.60 -10.22 37.23
CA ASP A 496 -3.35 -10.76 38.36
C ASP A 496 -4.79 -11.03 37.90
N GLU A 497 -5.16 -12.31 37.88
CA GLU A 497 -6.46 -12.77 37.39
C GLU A 497 -7.57 -12.56 38.42
N GLU A 498 -7.25 -12.61 39.72
CA GLU A 498 -8.23 -12.44 40.79
C GLU A 498 -8.66 -10.97 40.89
N GLU A 499 -7.67 -10.07 40.89
CA GLU A 499 -7.90 -8.63 40.94
C GLU A 499 -8.32 -8.04 39.57
N GLY A 500 -8.16 -8.81 38.48
CA GLY A 500 -8.52 -8.36 37.12
C GLY A 500 -7.68 -7.19 36.63
N VAL A 501 -6.37 -7.24 36.87
CA VAL A 501 -5.44 -6.12 36.61
C VAL A 501 -4.12 -6.58 36.01
N PHE A 502 -3.56 -5.79 35.11
CA PHE A 502 -2.23 -6.02 34.56
C PHE A 502 -1.35 -4.76 34.62
N GLY A 503 -0.05 -4.97 34.57
CA GLY A 503 0.92 -3.90 34.71
C GLY A 503 2.33 -4.31 34.33
N ARG A 504 3.24 -3.35 34.49
CA ARG A 504 4.64 -3.48 34.09
C ARG A 504 5.34 -4.62 34.83
N LYS A 505 6.10 -5.42 34.07
CA LYS A 505 7.13 -6.34 34.61
C LYS A 505 8.54 -5.78 34.40
N LYS A 506 9.53 -6.32 35.11
CA LYS A 506 10.94 -6.00 34.89
C LYS A 506 11.32 -6.41 33.46
N GLY A 507 12.01 -5.54 32.73
CA GLY A 507 12.44 -5.79 31.34
C GLY A 507 11.43 -5.40 30.25
N SER A 508 10.13 -5.31 30.55
CA SER A 508 9.07 -4.98 29.55
C SER A 508 9.34 -3.69 28.78
N ARG A 509 9.93 -2.69 29.45
CA ARG A 509 10.28 -1.40 28.84
C ARG A 509 11.30 -1.57 27.71
N MET A 510 12.35 -2.36 27.93
CA MET A 510 13.39 -2.58 26.92
C MET A 510 12.82 -3.35 25.73
N ILE A 511 12.08 -4.42 26.01
CA ILE A 511 11.40 -5.25 25.00
C ILE A 511 10.51 -4.38 24.12
N TYR A 512 9.65 -3.55 24.72
CA TYR A 512 8.75 -2.67 23.97
C TYR A 512 9.51 -1.69 23.07
N TYR A 513 10.49 -0.96 23.61
CA TYR A 513 11.18 0.07 22.82
C TYR A 513 12.10 -0.48 21.72
N GLN A 514 12.54 -1.73 21.83
CA GLN A 514 13.40 -2.37 20.82
C GLN A 514 12.61 -3.11 19.73
N ASN A 515 11.36 -3.51 19.99
CA ASN A 515 10.60 -4.41 19.10
C ASN A 515 9.23 -3.85 18.67
N ILE A 516 8.94 -2.57 18.95
CA ILE A 516 7.67 -1.95 18.59
C ILE A 516 7.54 -1.77 17.07
N GLY A 517 6.42 -2.21 16.51
CA GLY A 517 6.13 -2.10 15.09
C GLY A 517 5.70 -3.44 14.50
N VAL A 518 5.30 -3.40 13.24
CA VAL A 518 4.77 -4.57 12.53
C VAL A 518 5.53 -4.87 11.24
N ILE A 519 6.55 -4.06 10.95
CA ILE A 519 7.46 -4.32 9.85
C ILE A 519 8.43 -5.37 10.38
N PRO A 520 8.41 -6.60 9.87
CA PRO A 520 9.33 -7.63 10.32
C PRO A 520 10.76 -7.19 10.01
N ASP A 521 11.69 -7.47 10.92
CA ASP A 521 13.11 -7.38 10.58
C ASP A 521 13.39 -8.44 9.50
N GLU A 522 14.11 -8.07 8.45
CA GLU A 522 14.58 -9.01 7.43
C GLU A 522 15.68 -9.90 8.03
N SER A 523 15.28 -10.90 8.81
CA SER A 523 16.12 -11.98 9.27
C SER A 523 16.50 -12.86 8.08
N LYS A 524 17.79 -13.16 7.98
CA LYS A 524 18.34 -14.00 6.93
C LYS A 524 18.60 -15.40 7.46
N ALA A 525 18.19 -16.39 6.69
CA ALA A 525 18.56 -17.77 6.89
C ALA A 525 19.71 -18.14 5.92
N HIS A 526 20.77 -18.71 6.47
CA HIS A 526 21.93 -19.16 5.70
C HIS A 526 21.62 -20.45 4.96
N VAL A 527 21.77 -20.42 3.63
CA VAL A 527 21.57 -21.59 2.78
C VAL A 527 22.88 -22.34 2.63
N ILE A 528 22.84 -23.62 2.98
CA ILE A 528 23.97 -24.54 2.92
C ILE A 528 23.53 -25.78 2.14
N THR A 529 24.37 -26.28 1.24
CA THR A 529 24.09 -27.57 0.61
C THR A 529 24.15 -28.70 1.65
N ILE A 530 23.53 -29.83 1.36
CA ILE A 530 23.68 -31.04 2.18
C ILE A 530 25.14 -31.52 2.36
N GLU A 531 26.05 -31.06 1.49
CA GLU A 531 27.49 -31.30 1.54
C GLU A 531 28.25 -30.26 2.40
N GLY A 532 27.54 -29.32 3.03
CA GLY A 532 28.12 -28.31 3.92
C GLY A 532 28.62 -27.04 3.22
N LYS A 533 28.37 -26.87 1.91
CA LYS A 533 28.81 -25.68 1.16
C LYS A 533 27.82 -24.54 1.32
N TYR A 534 28.29 -23.37 1.78
CA TYR A 534 27.49 -22.15 1.79
C TYR A 534 27.12 -21.70 0.37
N VAL A 535 25.85 -21.39 0.15
CA VAL A 535 25.28 -21.01 -1.15
C VAL A 535 24.91 -19.52 -1.18
N GLY A 536 24.34 -19.01 -0.09
CA GLY A 536 23.82 -17.65 0.00
C GLY A 536 22.84 -17.53 1.16
N ASP A 537 22.04 -16.47 1.15
CA ASP A 537 21.04 -16.21 2.18
C ASP A 537 19.63 -16.18 1.58
N LEU A 538 18.63 -16.59 2.36
CA LEU A 538 17.20 -16.40 2.09
C LEU A 538 16.56 -15.57 3.19
N GLU A 539 15.47 -14.88 2.87
CA GLU A 539 14.63 -14.21 3.87
C GLU A 539 13.88 -15.25 4.72
N GLU A 540 13.76 -15.06 6.04
CA GLU A 540 13.07 -16.01 6.94
C GLU A 540 11.64 -16.31 6.49
N ALA A 541 10.88 -15.28 6.11
CA ALA A 541 9.51 -15.44 5.62
C ALA A 541 9.44 -16.31 4.34
N PHE A 542 10.47 -16.27 3.49
CA PHE A 542 10.56 -17.17 2.35
C PHE A 542 10.81 -18.60 2.81
N VAL A 543 11.67 -18.81 3.81
CA VAL A 543 11.94 -20.14 4.37
C VAL A 543 10.72 -20.74 5.06
N GLU A 544 9.96 -19.96 5.83
CA GLU A 544 8.70 -20.40 6.45
C GLU A 544 7.67 -20.88 5.42
N TYR A 545 7.75 -20.34 4.20
CA TYR A 545 6.89 -20.70 3.10
C TYR A 545 7.29 -22.01 2.40
N LEU A 546 8.55 -22.42 2.50
CA LEU A 546 9.10 -23.59 1.81
C LEU A 546 8.61 -24.89 2.44
N THR A 547 8.21 -25.80 1.57
CA THR A 547 7.91 -27.20 1.89
C THR A 547 9.00 -28.10 1.30
N GLN A 548 9.25 -29.23 1.97
CA GLN A 548 10.25 -30.18 1.52
C GLN A 548 10.02 -30.58 0.06
N GLY A 549 11.04 -30.39 -0.79
CA GLY A 549 11.00 -30.63 -2.23
C GLY A 549 10.74 -29.40 -3.09
N ASP A 550 10.50 -28.22 -2.49
CA ASP A 550 10.35 -26.97 -3.25
C ASP A 550 11.63 -26.57 -3.97
N LEU A 551 11.51 -26.15 -5.23
CA LEU A 551 12.59 -25.71 -6.09
C LEU A 551 12.60 -24.18 -6.18
N PHE A 552 13.70 -23.53 -5.81
CA PHE A 552 13.84 -22.08 -5.86
C PHE A 552 15.15 -21.66 -6.52
N VAL A 553 15.21 -20.42 -7.02
CA VAL A 553 16.44 -19.87 -7.60
C VAL A 553 17.18 -19.04 -6.56
N LEU A 554 18.46 -19.34 -6.35
CA LEU A 554 19.38 -18.53 -5.54
C LEU A 554 20.69 -18.34 -6.31
N GLY A 555 21.14 -17.10 -6.48
CA GLY A 555 22.36 -16.81 -7.24
C GLY A 555 22.32 -17.29 -8.70
N GLY A 556 21.13 -17.34 -9.31
CA GLY A 556 20.94 -17.78 -10.70
C GLY A 556 20.95 -19.31 -10.91
N ARG A 557 21.06 -20.09 -9.84
CA ARG A 557 21.01 -21.56 -9.86
C ARG A 557 19.77 -22.07 -9.12
N VAL A 558 19.31 -23.27 -9.49
CA VAL A 558 18.10 -23.86 -8.91
C VAL A 558 18.48 -24.82 -7.79
N TYR A 559 17.81 -24.69 -6.65
CA TYR A 559 18.03 -25.50 -5.46
C TYR A 559 16.72 -26.12 -4.98
N GLU A 560 16.78 -27.37 -4.53
CA GLU A 560 15.70 -28.08 -3.85
C GLU A 560 15.83 -27.92 -2.34
N TYR A 561 14.79 -27.40 -1.70
CA TYR A 561 14.68 -27.28 -0.25
C TYR A 561 14.50 -28.66 0.39
N VAL A 562 15.39 -29.00 1.32
CA VAL A 562 15.35 -30.29 2.04
C VAL A 562 14.69 -30.12 3.41
N ASN A 563 15.22 -29.22 4.23
CA ASN A 563 14.67 -28.82 5.53
C ASN A 563 15.39 -27.55 6.05
N SER A 564 14.95 -27.05 7.20
CA SER A 564 15.65 -25.99 7.95
C SER A 564 15.83 -26.39 9.42
N ARG A 565 16.89 -25.88 10.04
CA ARG A 565 17.15 -25.98 11.49
C ARG A 565 17.61 -24.61 11.99
N GLY A 566 16.74 -23.91 12.73
CA GLY A 566 16.98 -22.51 13.06
C GLY A 566 17.16 -21.67 11.79
N PHE A 567 18.17 -20.80 11.77
CA PHE A 567 18.52 -19.97 10.60
C PHE A 567 19.40 -20.67 9.57
N ILE A 568 19.45 -22.00 9.53
CA ILE A 568 20.19 -22.76 8.51
C ILE A 568 19.20 -23.52 7.65
N VAL A 569 19.27 -23.32 6.33
CA VAL A 569 18.47 -23.98 5.31
C VAL A 569 19.35 -24.97 4.55
N TYR A 570 18.94 -26.24 4.53
CA TYR A 570 19.66 -27.28 3.80
C TYR A 570 19.05 -27.51 2.42
N VAL A 571 19.89 -27.51 1.38
CA VAL A 571 19.47 -27.65 -0.01
C VAL A 571 20.26 -28.69 -0.81
N LYS A 572 19.68 -29.14 -1.92
CA LYS A 572 20.36 -29.91 -2.97
C LYS A 572 20.37 -29.11 -4.28
N PRO A 573 21.48 -29.11 -5.05
CA PRO A 573 21.47 -28.55 -6.40
C PRO A 573 20.41 -29.25 -7.27
N ALA A 574 19.66 -28.46 -8.03
CA ALA A 574 18.56 -28.91 -8.88
C ALA A 574 18.62 -28.19 -10.25
N ASP A 575 19.84 -27.93 -10.74
CA ASP A 575 20.09 -27.20 -11.98
C ASP A 575 19.35 -27.82 -13.17
N GLY A 576 18.73 -26.96 -13.99
CA GLY A 576 17.93 -27.36 -15.15
C GLY A 576 16.47 -27.73 -14.83
N LEU A 577 16.08 -27.87 -13.55
CA LEU A 577 14.67 -28.00 -13.17
C LEU A 577 14.00 -26.63 -13.08
N ARG A 578 12.69 -26.58 -13.38
CA ARG A 578 11.91 -25.35 -13.23
C ARG A 578 11.63 -25.09 -11.74
N PRO A 579 11.82 -23.85 -11.25
CA PRO A 579 11.49 -23.51 -9.87
C PRO A 579 9.98 -23.66 -9.61
N THR A 580 9.61 -24.23 -8.46
CA THR A 580 8.22 -24.35 -7.99
C THR A 580 7.79 -23.12 -7.21
N VAL A 581 8.76 -22.45 -6.58
CA VAL A 581 8.54 -21.19 -5.88
C VAL A 581 9.31 -20.06 -6.58
N PRO A 582 8.68 -18.88 -6.72
CA PRO A 582 9.33 -17.74 -7.36
C PRO A 582 10.56 -17.30 -6.56
N SER A 583 11.56 -16.80 -7.28
CA SER A 583 12.87 -16.43 -6.73
C SER A 583 12.86 -15.27 -5.74
N TRP A 584 11.73 -14.54 -5.61
CA TRP A 584 11.59 -13.34 -4.79
C TRP A 584 10.14 -13.18 -4.32
N PHE A 585 9.78 -13.84 -3.22
CA PHE A 585 8.43 -13.85 -2.66
C PHE A 585 7.99 -12.48 -2.10
N SER A 586 8.93 -11.64 -1.65
CA SER A 586 8.65 -10.34 -1.02
C SER A 586 8.51 -9.15 -1.99
N GLU A 587 8.88 -9.29 -3.27
CA GLU A 587 8.91 -8.16 -4.24
C GLU A 587 7.87 -8.22 -5.37
N MET A 588 7.22 -9.36 -5.65
CA MET A 588 6.20 -9.43 -6.72
C MET A 588 4.86 -8.85 -6.27
N LEU A 589 4.36 -7.86 -7.00
CA LEU A 589 3.02 -7.28 -6.77
C LEU A 589 1.94 -8.27 -7.23
N PRO A 590 1.12 -8.85 -6.32
CA PRO A 590 0.04 -9.73 -6.73
C PRO A 590 -1.09 -8.92 -7.39
N LEU A 591 -1.74 -9.52 -8.38
CA LEU A 591 -2.96 -8.97 -8.98
C LEU A 591 -4.05 -8.82 -7.91
N ALA A 592 -4.67 -7.64 -7.85
CA ALA A 592 -5.79 -7.38 -6.96
C ALA A 592 -7.00 -8.27 -7.31
N TYR A 593 -7.70 -8.77 -6.29
CA TYR A 593 -8.83 -9.69 -6.47
C TYR A 593 -9.95 -9.10 -7.34
N ASP A 594 -10.34 -7.85 -7.09
CA ASP A 594 -11.38 -7.17 -7.88
C ASP A 594 -10.94 -6.98 -9.34
N SER A 595 -9.67 -6.63 -9.57
CA SER A 595 -9.08 -6.57 -10.91
C SER A 595 -9.11 -7.93 -11.61
N ALA A 596 -8.78 -9.02 -10.92
CA ALA A 596 -8.81 -10.38 -11.47
C ALA A 596 -10.23 -10.79 -11.89
N LEU A 597 -11.24 -10.47 -11.06
CA LEU A 597 -12.64 -10.70 -11.39
C LEU A 597 -13.09 -9.93 -12.64
N GLU A 598 -12.71 -8.66 -12.77
CA GLU A 598 -13.05 -7.87 -13.96
C GLU A 598 -12.34 -8.40 -15.22
N ILE A 599 -11.13 -8.96 -15.09
CA ILE A 599 -10.43 -9.64 -16.19
C ILE A 599 -11.19 -10.92 -16.60
N GLY A 600 -11.62 -11.72 -15.63
CA GLY A 600 -12.44 -12.90 -15.89
C GLY A 600 -13.75 -12.53 -16.60
N ARG A 601 -14.44 -11.49 -16.12
CA ARG A 601 -15.66 -10.96 -16.73
C ARG A 601 -15.42 -10.47 -18.15
N PHE A 602 -14.31 -9.77 -18.39
CA PHE A 602 -13.94 -9.31 -19.73
C PHE A 602 -13.75 -10.47 -20.69
N ARG A 603 -12.99 -11.51 -20.29
CA ARG A 603 -12.78 -12.71 -21.12
C ARG A 603 -14.10 -13.39 -21.48
N ARG A 604 -15.04 -13.49 -20.52
CA ARG A 604 -16.38 -14.04 -20.76
C ARG A 604 -17.16 -13.20 -21.78
N ILE A 605 -17.23 -11.89 -21.59
CA ILE A 605 -17.97 -11.00 -22.51
C ILE A 605 -17.39 -11.06 -23.92
N VAL A 606 -16.07 -11.06 -24.06
CA VAL A 606 -15.42 -11.17 -25.37
C VAL A 606 -15.73 -12.52 -26.02
N ALA A 607 -15.64 -13.63 -25.27
CA ALA A 607 -15.96 -14.96 -25.79
C ALA A 607 -17.43 -15.08 -26.24
N GLU A 608 -18.37 -14.56 -25.44
CA GLU A 608 -19.79 -14.48 -25.80
C GLU A 608 -20.00 -13.68 -27.09
N LYS A 609 -19.30 -12.55 -27.25
CA LYS A 609 -19.37 -11.72 -28.46
C LYS A 609 -18.77 -12.41 -29.69
N ILE A 610 -17.61 -13.03 -29.56
CA ILE A 610 -16.96 -13.78 -30.65
C ILE A 610 -17.89 -14.89 -31.18
N THR A 611 -18.65 -15.51 -30.28
CA THR A 611 -19.58 -16.60 -30.65
C THR A 611 -20.82 -16.10 -31.39
N ASN A 612 -21.28 -14.88 -31.11
CA ASN A 612 -22.59 -14.37 -31.54
C ASN A 612 -22.54 -13.24 -32.59
N GLU A 613 -21.41 -12.57 -32.74
CA GLU A 613 -21.26 -11.36 -33.57
C GLU A 613 -20.16 -11.54 -34.62
N SER A 614 -20.17 -10.69 -35.66
CA SER A 614 -19.11 -10.73 -36.68
C SER A 614 -17.77 -10.24 -36.11
N ARG A 615 -16.65 -10.76 -36.63
CA ARG A 615 -15.30 -10.32 -36.24
C ARG A 615 -15.15 -8.79 -36.27
N ILE A 616 -15.72 -8.14 -37.28
CA ILE A 616 -15.62 -6.69 -37.47
C ILE A 616 -16.33 -5.94 -36.34
N ASP A 617 -17.52 -6.41 -35.94
CA ASP A 617 -18.30 -5.79 -34.88
C ASP A 617 -17.61 -5.91 -33.52
N VAL A 618 -17.05 -7.08 -33.21
CA VAL A 618 -16.31 -7.31 -31.96
C VAL A 618 -15.06 -6.42 -31.89
N ILE A 619 -14.28 -6.32 -32.98
CA ILE A 619 -13.10 -5.45 -33.03
C ILE A 619 -13.48 -3.97 -32.86
N ASN A 620 -14.53 -3.51 -33.56
CA ASN A 620 -15.00 -2.13 -33.45
C ASN A 620 -15.51 -1.82 -32.03
N TRP A 621 -16.18 -2.78 -31.40
CA TRP A 621 -16.61 -2.68 -30.00
C TRP A 621 -15.41 -2.58 -29.06
N LEU A 622 -14.37 -3.40 -29.22
CA LEU A 622 -13.14 -3.33 -28.44
C LEU A 622 -12.43 -1.96 -28.59
N ILE A 623 -12.31 -1.46 -29.81
CA ILE A 623 -11.73 -0.14 -30.10
C ILE A 623 -12.52 0.97 -29.38
N LYS A 624 -13.85 0.95 -29.48
CA LYS A 624 -14.71 2.00 -28.92
C LYS A 624 -14.79 1.94 -27.40
N GLU A 625 -15.10 0.77 -26.85
CA GLU A 625 -15.36 0.62 -25.41
C GLU A 625 -14.09 0.65 -24.57
N TYR A 626 -12.99 0.09 -25.07
CA TYR A 626 -11.72 -0.02 -24.34
C TYR A 626 -10.65 0.96 -24.84
N ARG A 627 -10.97 1.79 -25.85
CA ARG A 627 -10.06 2.79 -26.45
C ARG A 627 -8.75 2.18 -26.97
N LEU A 628 -8.85 0.96 -27.51
CA LEU A 628 -7.70 0.24 -28.05
C LEU A 628 -7.37 0.71 -29.47
N GLU A 629 -6.09 0.62 -29.81
CA GLU A 629 -5.65 0.68 -31.20
C GLU A 629 -6.14 -0.57 -31.95
N LYS A 630 -6.36 -0.46 -33.27
CA LYS A 630 -6.96 -1.53 -34.06
C LYS A 630 -6.21 -2.86 -33.94
N HIS A 631 -4.87 -2.85 -34.03
CA HIS A 631 -4.10 -4.08 -33.89
C HIS A 631 -4.17 -4.66 -32.49
N SER A 632 -4.25 -3.82 -31.45
CA SER A 632 -4.40 -4.30 -30.07
C SER A 632 -5.75 -4.99 -29.87
N ALA A 633 -6.82 -4.42 -30.43
CA ALA A 633 -8.15 -5.04 -30.43
C ALA A 633 -8.17 -6.38 -31.22
N GLU A 634 -7.48 -6.45 -32.35
CA GLU A 634 -7.30 -7.69 -33.11
C GLU A 634 -6.54 -8.75 -32.30
N SER A 635 -5.48 -8.39 -31.59
CA SER A 635 -4.72 -9.32 -30.73
C SER A 635 -5.55 -9.85 -29.57
N VAL A 636 -6.38 -9.01 -28.93
CA VAL A 636 -7.33 -9.44 -27.90
C VAL A 636 -8.35 -10.42 -28.47
N TYR A 637 -8.95 -10.10 -29.61
CA TYR A 637 -9.91 -10.98 -30.29
C TYR A 637 -9.28 -12.33 -30.62
N ASN A 638 -8.10 -12.33 -31.23
CA ASN A 638 -7.39 -13.55 -31.64
C ASN A 638 -7.01 -14.40 -30.44
N TYR A 639 -6.52 -13.80 -29.35
CA TYR A 639 -6.15 -14.51 -28.12
C TYR A 639 -7.33 -15.32 -27.54
N ILE A 640 -8.52 -14.72 -27.48
CA ILE A 640 -9.73 -15.41 -26.99
C ILE A 640 -10.26 -16.42 -28.01
N LEU A 641 -10.20 -16.09 -29.31
CA LEU A 641 -10.60 -17.01 -30.37
C LEU A 641 -9.74 -18.28 -30.39
N GLU A 642 -8.42 -18.17 -30.27
CA GLU A 642 -7.50 -19.31 -30.21
C GLU A 642 -7.87 -20.24 -29.04
N GLN A 643 -8.18 -19.67 -27.87
CA GLN A 643 -8.65 -20.44 -26.72
C GLN A 643 -9.97 -21.18 -27.01
N ILE A 644 -10.95 -20.51 -27.62
CA ILE A 644 -12.24 -21.10 -28.01
C ILE A 644 -12.02 -22.28 -28.97
N LEU A 645 -11.18 -22.08 -30.00
CA LEU A 645 -10.90 -23.09 -31.01
C LEU A 645 -10.15 -24.29 -30.43
N PHE A 646 -9.18 -24.05 -29.54
CA PHE A 646 -8.40 -25.12 -28.93
C PHE A 646 -9.22 -25.99 -27.96
N THR A 647 -10.14 -25.38 -27.22
CA THR A 647 -10.91 -26.05 -26.16
C THR A 647 -12.33 -26.44 -26.55
N ASN A 648 -12.72 -26.22 -27.80
CA ASN A 648 -14.09 -26.36 -28.28
C ASN A 648 -15.10 -25.53 -27.45
N GLY A 649 -14.72 -24.29 -27.08
CA GLY A 649 -15.61 -23.30 -26.48
C GLY A 649 -15.38 -22.98 -25.00
N LEU A 650 -14.39 -23.59 -24.32
CA LEU A 650 -14.12 -23.34 -22.91
C LEU A 650 -13.09 -22.20 -22.72
N VAL A 651 -13.57 -21.03 -22.29
CA VAL A 651 -12.72 -19.89 -21.96
C VAL A 651 -12.72 -19.67 -20.44
N PRO A 652 -11.57 -19.82 -19.74
CA PRO A 652 -11.47 -19.50 -18.31
C PRO A 652 -11.94 -18.07 -18.02
N ASN A 653 -12.81 -17.90 -17.03
CA ASN A 653 -13.44 -16.62 -16.72
C ASN A 653 -13.88 -16.51 -15.24
N ASP A 654 -14.63 -15.45 -14.90
CA ASP A 654 -15.13 -15.17 -13.54
C ASP A 654 -16.08 -16.24 -12.98
N ARG A 655 -16.61 -17.12 -13.85
CA ARG A 655 -17.61 -18.15 -13.52
C ARG A 655 -17.21 -19.56 -13.95
N LEU A 656 -16.12 -19.70 -14.69
CA LEU A 656 -15.65 -20.97 -15.23
C LEU A 656 -14.17 -21.14 -14.93
N ILE A 657 -13.86 -22.10 -14.06
CA ILE A 657 -12.52 -22.63 -13.88
C ILE A 657 -12.34 -23.75 -14.91
N VAL A 658 -11.22 -23.73 -15.63
CA VAL A 658 -10.86 -24.80 -16.57
C VAL A 658 -9.70 -25.58 -15.98
N ILE A 659 -9.82 -26.92 -15.99
CA ILE A 659 -8.76 -27.82 -15.57
C ILE A 659 -8.24 -28.50 -16.83
N GLU A 660 -6.95 -28.30 -17.10
CA GLU A 660 -6.23 -28.89 -18.23
C GLU A 660 -5.24 -29.91 -17.70
N ILE A 661 -5.21 -31.10 -18.31
CA ILE A 661 -4.29 -32.17 -17.95
C ILE A 661 -3.25 -32.26 -19.05
N PHE A 662 -1.99 -32.06 -18.69
CA PHE A 662 -0.85 -32.16 -19.59
C PHE A 662 0.13 -33.22 -19.06
N ASP A 663 0.21 -34.33 -19.78
CA ASP A 663 1.08 -35.45 -19.44
C ASP A 663 2.45 -35.31 -20.12
N GLU A 664 3.50 -35.38 -19.31
CA GLU A 664 4.89 -35.61 -19.73
C GLU A 664 5.25 -37.07 -19.49
N ASP A 665 6.30 -37.60 -20.12
CA ASP A 665 6.71 -39.02 -20.04
C ASP A 665 6.69 -39.64 -18.63
N LYS A 666 6.99 -38.87 -17.58
CA LYS A 666 7.10 -39.35 -16.19
C LYS A 666 6.22 -38.60 -15.19
N ARG A 667 5.44 -37.62 -15.63
CA ARG A 667 4.73 -36.69 -14.74
C ARG A 667 3.41 -36.29 -15.36
N ARG A 668 2.41 -36.07 -14.52
CA ARG A 668 1.15 -35.46 -14.90
C ARG A 668 1.09 -34.05 -14.33
N ASN A 669 0.76 -33.08 -15.16
CA ASN A 669 0.55 -31.69 -14.79
C ASN A 669 -0.94 -31.37 -14.86
N ILE A 670 -1.51 -30.92 -13.76
CA ILE A 670 -2.91 -30.51 -13.66
C ILE A 670 -2.89 -28.98 -13.56
N ILE A 671 -3.23 -28.32 -14.66
CA ILE A 671 -3.21 -26.87 -14.80
C ILE A 671 -4.62 -26.36 -14.53
N VAL A 672 -4.77 -25.57 -13.47
CA VAL A 672 -6.05 -25.00 -13.04
C VAL A 672 -6.06 -23.53 -13.43
N HIS A 673 -6.78 -23.21 -14.50
CA HIS A 673 -6.99 -21.85 -14.98
C HIS A 673 -8.05 -21.17 -14.13
N SER A 674 -7.61 -20.30 -13.22
CA SER A 674 -8.42 -19.68 -12.16
C SER A 674 -8.07 -18.20 -12.02
N LEU A 675 -8.97 -17.33 -12.50
CA LEU A 675 -8.74 -15.89 -12.66
C LEU A 675 -9.16 -15.09 -11.41
N PHE A 676 -8.71 -15.53 -10.24
CA PHE A 676 -9.01 -14.89 -8.95
C PHE A 676 -7.78 -14.21 -8.30
N GLY A 677 -6.67 -14.14 -9.02
CA GLY A 677 -5.43 -13.54 -8.54
C GLY A 677 -4.61 -14.50 -7.67
N ARG A 678 -3.32 -14.18 -7.52
CA ARG A 678 -2.33 -15.07 -6.90
C ARG A 678 -2.69 -15.50 -5.49
N ARG A 679 -3.19 -14.60 -4.64
CA ARG A 679 -3.50 -14.92 -3.23
C ARG A 679 -4.57 -16.02 -3.09
N VAL A 680 -5.58 -15.99 -3.96
CA VAL A 680 -6.62 -17.02 -3.98
C VAL A 680 -6.05 -18.32 -4.55
N ASN A 681 -5.34 -18.24 -5.67
CA ASN A 681 -4.73 -19.40 -6.30
C ASN A 681 -3.70 -20.09 -5.41
N GLU A 682 -2.99 -19.34 -4.58
CA GLU A 682 -2.03 -19.85 -3.61
C GLU A 682 -2.73 -20.67 -2.52
N ALA A 683 -3.77 -20.12 -1.90
CA ALA A 683 -4.57 -20.85 -0.91
C ALA A 683 -5.18 -22.13 -1.50
N LEU A 684 -5.82 -22.02 -2.66
CA LEU A 684 -6.43 -23.16 -3.35
C LEU A 684 -5.39 -24.22 -3.75
N SER A 685 -4.26 -23.81 -4.32
CA SER A 685 -3.21 -24.75 -4.77
C SER A 685 -2.66 -25.59 -3.62
N ARG A 686 -2.50 -24.98 -2.45
CA ARG A 686 -2.01 -25.66 -1.24
C ARG A 686 -3.04 -26.64 -0.71
N ALA A 687 -4.31 -26.25 -0.66
CA ALA A 687 -5.37 -27.11 -0.18
C ALA A 687 -5.60 -28.31 -1.13
N TYR A 688 -5.65 -28.09 -2.44
CA TYR A 688 -5.71 -29.18 -3.42
C TYR A 688 -4.43 -30.03 -3.43
N GLY A 689 -3.26 -29.42 -3.30
CA GLY A 689 -1.99 -30.14 -3.19
C GLY A 689 -1.97 -31.08 -1.98
N TYR A 690 -2.49 -30.64 -0.84
CA TYR A 690 -2.66 -31.47 0.35
C TYR A 690 -3.63 -32.63 0.10
N LEU A 691 -4.83 -32.35 -0.43
CA LEU A 691 -5.83 -33.40 -0.72
C LEU A 691 -5.29 -34.47 -1.67
N ILE A 692 -4.69 -34.05 -2.79
CA ILE A 692 -4.09 -34.98 -3.76
C ILE A 692 -2.93 -35.75 -3.13
N GLY A 693 -2.11 -35.09 -2.33
CA GLY A 693 -0.99 -35.73 -1.63
C GLY A 693 -1.45 -36.81 -0.66
N CYS A 694 -2.54 -36.56 0.07
CA CYS A 694 -3.19 -37.55 0.95
C CYS A 694 -3.81 -38.71 0.17
N GLU A 695 -4.53 -38.44 -0.91
CA GLU A 695 -5.21 -39.46 -1.72
C GLU A 695 -4.22 -40.40 -2.42
N LEU A 696 -3.14 -39.84 -2.97
CA LEU A 696 -2.17 -40.59 -3.77
C LEU A 696 -0.94 -41.07 -3.00
N GLY A 697 -0.71 -40.56 -1.78
CA GLY A 697 0.52 -40.83 -1.02
C GLY A 697 1.79 -40.32 -1.71
N VAL A 698 1.69 -39.22 -2.46
CA VAL A 698 2.81 -38.62 -3.21
C VAL A 698 3.00 -37.16 -2.89
N ASN A 699 4.22 -36.67 -3.10
CA ASN A 699 4.49 -35.23 -3.04
C ASN A 699 3.96 -34.54 -4.30
N VAL A 700 3.17 -33.49 -4.11
CA VAL A 700 2.63 -32.65 -5.19
C VAL A 700 3.47 -31.39 -5.30
N LYS A 701 4.02 -31.13 -6.49
CA LYS A 701 4.74 -29.88 -6.75
C LYS A 701 3.76 -28.79 -7.20
N LEU A 702 3.90 -27.60 -6.64
CA LEU A 702 3.03 -26.47 -6.93
C LEU A 702 3.73 -25.46 -7.86
N THR A 703 2.99 -24.83 -8.75
CA THR A 703 3.43 -23.63 -9.48
C THR A 703 2.26 -22.67 -9.54
N ILE A 704 2.45 -21.41 -9.15
CA ILE A 704 1.35 -20.47 -8.88
C ILE A 704 1.55 -19.20 -9.71
N THR A 705 0.47 -18.71 -10.31
CA THR A 705 0.44 -17.45 -11.07
C THR A 705 -0.80 -16.63 -10.66
N ASP A 706 -0.92 -15.40 -11.19
CA ASP A 706 -2.14 -14.60 -11.00
C ASP A 706 -3.38 -15.24 -11.68
N ASN A 707 -3.17 -16.04 -12.73
CA ASN A 707 -4.22 -16.56 -13.60
C ASN A 707 -4.53 -18.06 -13.37
N GLY A 708 -3.86 -18.69 -12.42
CA GLY A 708 -4.07 -20.10 -12.11
C GLY A 708 -2.90 -20.71 -11.34
N PHE A 709 -2.98 -22.01 -11.15
CA PHE A 709 -1.91 -22.79 -10.53
C PHE A 709 -1.80 -24.17 -11.20
N MET A 710 -0.64 -24.80 -11.08
CA MET A 710 -0.37 -26.13 -11.62
C MET A 710 0.05 -27.06 -10.48
N LEU A 711 -0.56 -28.24 -10.46
CA LEU A 711 -0.25 -29.35 -9.56
C LEU A 711 0.48 -30.42 -10.38
N THR A 712 1.75 -30.64 -10.10
CA THR A 712 2.55 -31.66 -10.80
C THR A 712 2.75 -32.88 -9.89
N ILE A 713 2.32 -34.04 -10.36
CA ILE A 713 2.41 -35.32 -9.66
C ILE A 713 3.33 -36.30 -10.38
N PRO A 714 4.01 -37.20 -9.64
CA PRO A 714 4.84 -38.23 -10.24
C PRO A 714 3.96 -39.31 -10.87
N LYS A 715 4.24 -39.73 -12.11
CA LYS A 715 3.46 -40.72 -12.88
C LYS A 715 2.07 -40.25 -13.31
N HIS A 716 1.44 -41.03 -14.18
CA HIS A 716 0.08 -40.82 -14.64
C HIS A 716 -0.86 -41.68 -13.79
N TYR A 717 -1.51 -41.04 -12.81
CA TYR A 717 -2.58 -41.66 -12.05
C TYR A 717 -3.91 -41.39 -12.72
N ASP A 718 -4.71 -42.43 -12.92
CA ASP A 718 -6.07 -42.31 -13.43
C ASP A 718 -7.03 -42.06 -12.26
N LEU A 719 -7.47 -40.81 -12.12
CA LEU A 719 -8.34 -40.34 -11.04
C LEU A 719 -9.49 -39.53 -11.63
N ASP A 720 -10.63 -39.54 -10.95
CA ASP A 720 -11.70 -38.58 -11.20
C ASP A 720 -11.31 -37.22 -10.62
N TRP A 721 -10.59 -36.44 -11.42
CA TRP A 721 -10.16 -35.08 -11.07
C TRP A 721 -11.33 -34.16 -10.75
N ILE A 722 -12.48 -34.33 -11.43
CA ILE A 722 -13.65 -33.47 -11.19
C ILE A 722 -14.19 -33.72 -9.79
N ASN A 723 -14.34 -35.00 -9.40
CA ASN A 723 -14.82 -35.33 -8.07
C ASN A 723 -13.83 -34.90 -6.98
N LEU A 724 -12.52 -35.10 -7.19
CA LEU A 724 -11.49 -34.65 -6.25
C LEU A 724 -11.57 -33.14 -6.02
N PHE A 725 -11.69 -32.35 -7.09
CA PHE A 725 -11.81 -30.89 -6.98
C PHE A 725 -13.11 -30.46 -6.28
N LYS A 726 -14.19 -31.24 -6.38
CA LYS A 726 -15.46 -30.97 -5.68
C LYS A 726 -15.43 -31.28 -4.18
N GLN A 727 -14.43 -32.01 -3.67
CA GLN A 727 -14.32 -32.31 -2.23
C GLN A 727 -14.03 -31.07 -1.40
N LEU A 728 -13.37 -30.07 -2.00
CA LEU A 728 -12.99 -28.83 -1.33
C LEU A 728 -14.13 -27.81 -1.41
N ASN A 729 -14.51 -27.25 -0.27
CA ASN A 729 -15.55 -26.25 -0.13
C ASN A 729 -15.22 -25.27 1.01
N SER A 730 -16.01 -24.21 1.18
CA SER A 730 -15.70 -23.16 2.16
C SER A 730 -15.70 -23.63 3.62
N SER A 731 -16.23 -24.81 3.95
CA SER A 731 -16.24 -25.34 5.32
C SER A 731 -15.02 -26.20 5.68
N ASN A 732 -14.22 -26.60 4.68
CA ASN A 732 -13.04 -27.47 4.89
C ASN A 732 -11.75 -26.93 4.24
N ILE A 733 -11.75 -25.68 3.77
CA ILE A 733 -10.57 -24.91 3.38
C ILE A 733 -9.79 -24.45 4.61
#